data_AF-A0A928MYR9-F1
#
_entry.id   AF-A0A928MYR9-F1
#
_cell.length_a   1.000
_cell.length_b   1.000
_cell.length_c   1.000
_cell.angle_alpha   90.00
_cell.angle_beta   90.00
_cell.angle_gamma   90.00
#
_symmetry.space_group_name_H-M   'P 1'
#
loop_
_entity.id
_entity.type
_entity.pdbx_description
1 polymer ?
#
loop_
_entity_poly.entity_id
_entity_poly.type
_entity_poly.pdbx_seq_one_letter_code
_entity_poly.pdbx_strand_id
1 'polypeptide(L)'
;MNLKRILSTVLVIALVLGTMSFTVMADNCDVWDGSVNTDWYNTTDTEFVITTGAQLAGFAKLVNDGTDSFKGKTVKLAADIDLNQVDWTSIGTSANPFLGTFDGGEKTIFNLWGAADANGLFGYTSSGNRADNTGTEAIVKNFTINGAVITDNAQLHNGAAAVIGCGNMHTTVKNVTVTGEIIITGARSGGILGYAYSGAIIDDCHVDGASENMDSHIDALYWACGGIMGFTSNEGTVEITNSSVKNVNINAVNHYGAGGILGNGSGGKVENVLVSNVTCSVAYAEDAVYYVSGGPTATGSVIVSGVTAKVNGVEVEVTGENLSNATLNPPIEVNGEYFNDLAAAFKAVNSEAVINILSDITISTKWNANFGRGSAAGTFNNNPVTINGNDHIIKFTGEINDGYNQMAILRNTADLTVNDLTIDASEAISAWNNRINVISVDSGDLTVDGCEFIGNPNYTKGWAIIFGEGTGDLSDTEISVTNSSFKNFKYGVSDSQAGTEDVASVEISNSVFEAASINVSASEEVTITDNKMDGGYIKVSSYTQSPQQNLIVTVTGNTLDEDFAADNQIQAGTVINAQEGFVLPVATVSGKKYMTLKSAVAAAKDGEIVYLMPGTYEDEITVNTSITITGDPNYGISTPSTKAAIEKPVIKISDVTNGGVEYHAPNVTFDNLVFEVSENATGAGWNISALGYYYEIVKDRDGLTVTNCDFINKSKLSLGAIAANFGEYTVKNNTFKNFTTGVWSFVDHGEAKNVVISDNTYEGVENLVNIYYGAPANGTASVTVTDNKVTDDGEAKIYVGDFGQTKATPATAYNNVVITGNDAEIILGNYAEDSFNDTVENNKSVVYDYENEDVLRNLEQAGVPEGEVYVGYGSDSQIVFKVVDGIVYGAAKFLKVEFEKADTDAAGNDTDENADLYNINIKANDKDMINRLNSADLQFVLTQVHGKNDFEIIASNKEVAVNPVDNSKVRYEFHYNGKTGVTTDTDTIITIGQVKVTGYGTYNFKVDGNVTTNAAHSTKMENNIVDTFIPDGDLTVANQGDLDISDDTITNVTIAVPARDLTIKVDFPNSVVKNDAEYQDMTVVVSGGDLDKDIEIKLGDTDLDVALTYNEKADAKYTVDVETDGGYTILLSDVLAVNNAYTVTVSGAGYRTARYTVTMTEDKTLRFWNNVMDEAQFVEIGKESSKVNVTYLAGDIVKDNVINIYDLSAVVSYFGSTSTVENKYAKYDLNRDGIIDSKDVAYVLVSWGK
;
A
#
# COMPACT_ATOMS: atom_id res chain seq x y z
N MET A 1 -53.00 3.46 28.51
CA MET A 1 -52.55 2.17 27.93
C MET A 1 -51.14 1.94 28.43
N ASN A 2 -50.82 0.78 29.02
CA ASN A 2 -49.51 0.55 29.65
C ASN A 2 -48.41 0.31 28.61
N LEU A 3 -47.29 1.04 28.75
CA LEU A 3 -46.09 1.04 27.89
C LEU A 3 -45.54 -0.37 27.57
N LYS A 4 -45.71 -1.32 28.50
CA LYS A 4 -45.33 -2.73 28.30
C LYS A 4 -46.13 -3.48 27.22
N ARG A 5 -47.37 -3.05 26.91
CA ARG A 5 -48.17 -3.63 25.81
C ARG A 5 -47.76 -3.06 24.44
N ILE A 6 -47.22 -1.85 24.39
CA ILE A 6 -46.74 -1.26 23.12
C ILE A 6 -45.42 -1.91 22.72
N LEU A 7 -44.45 -2.05 23.64
CA LEU A 7 -43.20 -2.78 23.35
C LEU A 7 -43.45 -4.24 22.97
N SER A 8 -44.39 -4.93 23.65
CA SER A 8 -44.75 -6.30 23.29
C SER A 8 -45.43 -6.43 21.92
N THR A 9 -46.11 -5.39 21.43
CA THR A 9 -46.78 -5.43 20.12
C THR A 9 -45.80 -5.09 19.00
N VAL A 10 -44.86 -4.16 19.24
CA VAL A 10 -43.76 -3.82 18.32
C VAL A 10 -42.78 -4.98 18.17
N LEU A 11 -42.43 -5.66 19.27
CA LEU A 11 -41.52 -6.82 19.23
C LEU A 11 -42.12 -8.03 18.48
N VAL A 12 -43.44 -8.24 18.59
CA VAL A 12 -44.15 -9.30 17.86
C VAL A 12 -44.29 -8.96 16.38
N ILE A 13 -44.46 -7.68 16.02
CA ILE A 13 -44.45 -7.25 14.61
C ILE A 13 -43.04 -7.41 14.00
N ALA A 14 -41.97 -7.08 14.75
CA ALA A 14 -40.59 -7.29 14.31
C ALA A 14 -40.23 -8.78 14.13
N LEU A 15 -40.68 -9.66 15.03
CA LEU A 15 -40.48 -11.12 14.92
C LEU A 15 -41.31 -11.76 13.79
N VAL A 16 -42.47 -11.19 13.45
CA VAL A 16 -43.30 -11.65 12.33
C VAL A 16 -42.76 -11.17 10.98
N LEU A 17 -42.05 -10.03 10.93
CA LEU A 17 -41.36 -9.55 9.73
C LEU A 17 -40.03 -10.27 9.48
N GLY A 18 -39.30 -10.69 10.53
CA GLY A 18 -38.03 -11.41 10.41
C GLY A 18 -38.10 -12.90 10.04
N THR A 19 -39.30 -13.48 9.89
CA THR A 19 -39.48 -14.91 9.58
C THR A 19 -40.14 -15.20 8.22
N MET A 20 -40.39 -14.17 7.40
CA MET A 20 -40.75 -14.39 6.00
C MET A 20 -39.46 -14.53 5.20
N SER A 21 -39.13 -15.77 4.81
CA SER A 21 -38.06 -16.03 3.86
C SER A 21 -38.34 -15.28 2.56
N PHE A 22 -37.69 -14.12 2.36
CA PHE A 22 -37.49 -13.61 1.02
C PHE A 22 -36.50 -14.55 0.36
N THR A 23 -37.00 -15.42 -0.50
CA THR A 23 -36.15 -16.00 -1.52
C THR A 23 -35.65 -14.81 -2.33
N VAL A 24 -34.35 -14.56 -2.32
CA VAL A 24 -33.68 -13.73 -3.32
C VAL A 24 -34.05 -14.35 -4.67
N MET A 25 -35.10 -13.83 -5.29
CA MET A 25 -35.39 -14.07 -6.69
C MET A 25 -34.47 -13.13 -7.43
N ALA A 26 -33.57 -13.72 -8.20
CA ALA A 26 -32.62 -13.03 -9.06
C ALA A 26 -33.24 -11.83 -9.79
N ASP A 27 -32.43 -10.80 -9.97
CA ASP A 27 -32.55 -9.77 -11.00
C ASP A 27 -33.22 -10.33 -12.26
N ASN A 28 -34.49 -9.99 -12.44
CA ASN A 28 -35.20 -10.22 -13.69
C ASN A 28 -36.06 -8.99 -13.93
N CYS A 29 -35.42 -7.94 -14.46
CA CYS A 29 -36.14 -6.91 -15.19
C CYS A 29 -36.80 -7.57 -16.41
N ASP A 30 -38.13 -7.57 -16.48
CA ASP A 30 -38.85 -8.18 -17.61
C ASP A 30 -38.81 -7.24 -18.81
N VAL A 31 -38.21 -7.69 -19.91
CA VAL A 31 -38.10 -6.91 -21.16
C VAL A 31 -39.34 -7.15 -22.02
N TRP A 32 -40.12 -6.09 -22.22
CA TRP A 32 -41.36 -6.15 -22.98
C TRP A 32 -41.10 -6.27 -24.48
N ASP A 33 -41.84 -7.18 -25.13
CA ASP A 33 -41.75 -7.47 -26.56
C ASP A 33 -42.94 -6.91 -27.36
N GLY A 34 -43.80 -6.10 -26.73
CA GLY A 34 -45.04 -5.60 -27.32
C GLY A 34 -46.26 -6.51 -27.13
N SER A 35 -46.11 -7.67 -26.47
CA SER A 35 -47.23 -8.59 -26.20
C SER A 35 -48.19 -8.08 -25.12
N VAL A 36 -49.41 -8.63 -25.08
CA VAL A 36 -50.47 -8.22 -24.15
C VAL A 36 -51.05 -9.44 -23.44
N ASN A 37 -51.14 -9.39 -22.11
CA ASN A 37 -51.67 -10.47 -21.27
C ASN A 37 -52.68 -9.94 -20.25
N THR A 38 -53.93 -10.41 -20.33
CA THR A 38 -55.02 -10.05 -19.39
C THR A 38 -55.47 -11.21 -18.49
N ASP A 39 -54.80 -12.37 -18.54
CA ASP A 39 -55.26 -13.61 -17.87
C ASP A 39 -55.20 -13.53 -16.33
N TRP A 40 -54.45 -12.55 -15.80
CA TRP A 40 -54.35 -12.26 -14.37
C TRP A 40 -55.56 -11.50 -13.81
N TYR A 41 -56.39 -10.90 -14.66
CA TYR A 41 -57.49 -10.04 -14.23
C TYR A 41 -58.82 -10.79 -14.09
N ASN A 42 -59.60 -10.39 -13.09
CA ASN A 42 -60.99 -10.79 -12.93
C ASN A 42 -61.82 -9.64 -12.32
N THR A 43 -63.14 -9.71 -12.44
CA THR A 43 -64.02 -8.61 -12.02
C THR A 43 -64.26 -8.56 -10.51
N THR A 44 -64.01 -9.65 -9.78
CA THR A 44 -64.36 -9.79 -8.34
C THR A 44 -63.27 -9.31 -7.40
N ASP A 45 -62.01 -9.46 -7.78
CA ASP A 45 -60.88 -9.08 -6.92
C ASP A 45 -60.68 -7.57 -6.89
N THR A 46 -60.13 -7.10 -5.78
CA THR A 46 -59.84 -5.68 -5.53
C THR A 46 -58.35 -5.37 -5.53
N GLU A 47 -57.49 -6.38 -5.58
CA GLU A 47 -56.04 -6.24 -5.62
C GLU A 47 -55.47 -7.17 -6.69
N PHE A 48 -54.52 -6.66 -7.46
CA PHE A 48 -53.87 -7.39 -8.55
C PHE A 48 -52.37 -7.15 -8.51
N VAL A 49 -51.58 -8.17 -8.87
CA VAL A 49 -50.11 -8.09 -8.93
C VAL A 49 -49.65 -8.33 -10.36
N ILE A 50 -48.77 -7.46 -10.85
CA ILE A 50 -48.17 -7.50 -12.18
C ILE A 50 -46.66 -7.70 -12.01
N THR A 51 -46.08 -8.63 -12.78
CA THR A 51 -44.66 -8.96 -12.76
C THR A 51 -43.99 -8.90 -14.14
N THR A 52 -44.73 -8.54 -15.20
CA THR A 52 -44.23 -8.54 -16.58
C THR A 52 -44.78 -7.35 -17.38
N GLY A 53 -44.04 -6.90 -18.39
CA GLY A 53 -44.46 -5.86 -19.33
C GLY A 53 -45.73 -6.25 -20.10
N ALA A 54 -45.89 -7.54 -20.46
CA ALA A 54 -47.10 -8.02 -21.12
C ALA A 54 -48.36 -7.88 -20.25
N GLN A 55 -48.24 -8.11 -18.92
CA GLN A 55 -49.33 -7.91 -17.98
C GLN A 55 -49.63 -6.42 -17.76
N LEU A 56 -48.61 -5.56 -17.73
CA LEU A 56 -48.77 -4.10 -17.66
C LEU A 56 -49.47 -3.54 -18.91
N ALA A 57 -49.11 -4.03 -20.11
CA ALA A 57 -49.82 -3.72 -21.34
C ALA A 57 -51.27 -4.28 -21.34
N GLY A 58 -51.49 -5.44 -20.72
CA GLY A 58 -52.82 -5.99 -20.46
C GLY A 58 -53.67 -5.11 -19.56
N PHE A 59 -53.07 -4.50 -18.53
CA PHE A 59 -53.74 -3.52 -17.68
C PHE A 59 -54.18 -2.30 -18.48
N ALA A 60 -53.28 -1.73 -19.30
CA ALA A 60 -53.62 -0.64 -20.21
C ALA A 60 -54.81 -1.01 -21.11
N LYS A 61 -54.80 -2.21 -21.70
CA LYS A 61 -55.89 -2.71 -22.54
C LYS A 61 -57.23 -2.77 -21.81
N LEU A 62 -57.27 -3.31 -20.58
CA LEU A 62 -58.50 -3.46 -19.82
C LEU A 62 -59.16 -2.11 -19.51
N VAL A 63 -58.35 -1.10 -19.15
CA VAL A 63 -58.82 0.27 -18.94
C VAL A 63 -59.29 0.88 -20.26
N ASN A 64 -58.45 0.82 -21.30
CA ASN A 64 -58.71 1.48 -22.58
C ASN A 64 -59.95 0.94 -23.31
N ASP A 65 -60.21 -0.37 -23.21
CA ASP A 65 -61.41 -1.02 -23.76
C ASP A 65 -62.69 -0.70 -22.95
N GLY A 66 -62.56 -0.04 -21.79
CA GLY A 66 -63.68 0.23 -20.88
C GLY A 66 -64.18 -1.03 -20.15
N THR A 67 -63.34 -2.06 -20.02
CA THR A 67 -63.70 -3.30 -19.32
C THR A 67 -63.83 -3.05 -17.83
N ASP A 68 -62.89 -2.31 -17.25
CA ASP A 68 -62.91 -1.86 -15.86
C ASP A 68 -62.10 -0.57 -15.74
N SER A 69 -62.61 0.42 -15.00
CA SER A 69 -61.87 1.63 -14.67
C SER A 69 -60.94 1.45 -13.46
N PHE A 70 -61.01 0.27 -12.82
CA PHE A 70 -60.29 -0.09 -11.59
C PHE A 70 -60.67 0.76 -10.38
N LYS A 71 -61.83 1.42 -10.42
CA LYS A 71 -62.33 2.20 -9.30
C LYS A 71 -62.43 1.35 -8.02
N GLY A 72 -61.72 1.78 -6.97
CA GLY A 72 -61.65 1.09 -5.68
C GLY A 72 -60.81 -0.19 -5.70
N LYS A 73 -59.99 -0.39 -6.74
CA LYS A 73 -59.08 -1.52 -6.90
C LYS A 73 -57.63 -1.04 -6.94
N THR A 74 -56.71 -1.89 -6.48
CA THR A 74 -55.27 -1.65 -6.47
C THR A 74 -54.56 -2.58 -7.45
N VAL A 75 -53.70 -2.05 -8.30
CA VAL A 75 -52.79 -2.80 -9.16
C VAL A 75 -51.36 -2.54 -8.68
N LYS A 76 -50.63 -3.59 -8.30
CA LYS A 76 -49.28 -3.52 -7.74
C LYS A 76 -48.23 -4.10 -8.68
N LEU A 77 -47.11 -3.40 -8.89
CA LEU A 77 -45.93 -4.01 -9.50
C LEU A 77 -45.12 -4.81 -8.47
N ALA A 78 -44.62 -5.96 -8.90
CA ALA A 78 -43.75 -6.83 -8.09
C ALA A 78 -42.40 -7.15 -8.76
N ALA A 79 -42.14 -6.62 -9.95
CA ALA A 79 -40.86 -6.72 -10.65
C ALA A 79 -40.60 -5.42 -11.44
N ASP A 80 -39.33 -5.17 -11.73
CA ASP A 80 -38.94 -4.10 -12.65
C ASP A 80 -39.33 -4.50 -14.09
N ILE A 81 -39.70 -3.50 -14.90
CA ILE A 81 -40.21 -3.72 -16.27
C ILE A 81 -39.46 -2.80 -17.22
N ASP A 82 -38.80 -3.36 -18.22
CA ASP A 82 -38.23 -2.61 -19.33
C ASP A 82 -39.22 -2.58 -20.50
N LEU A 83 -39.74 -1.40 -20.83
CA LEU A 83 -40.63 -1.23 -21.98
C LEU A 83 -39.90 -1.26 -23.32
N ASN A 84 -38.56 -1.40 -23.29
CA ASN A 84 -37.70 -1.72 -24.42
C ASN A 84 -37.83 -0.72 -25.58
N GLN A 85 -38.18 0.53 -25.26
CA GLN A 85 -38.50 1.60 -26.22
C GLN A 85 -39.54 1.19 -27.29
N VAL A 86 -40.42 0.25 -26.96
CA VAL A 86 -41.53 -0.16 -27.83
C VAL A 86 -42.68 0.83 -27.68
N ASP A 87 -43.40 1.11 -28.77
CA ASP A 87 -44.55 2.04 -28.80
C ASP A 87 -45.54 1.78 -27.66
N TRP A 88 -45.52 2.63 -26.63
CA TRP A 88 -46.37 2.49 -25.47
C TRP A 88 -47.77 3.04 -25.73
N THR A 89 -48.79 2.27 -25.36
CA THR A 89 -50.17 2.75 -25.29
C THR A 89 -50.50 3.13 -23.86
N SER A 90 -50.71 4.42 -23.61
CA SER A 90 -51.01 4.95 -22.27
C SER A 90 -52.21 4.25 -21.60
N ILE A 91 -52.12 4.07 -20.28
CA ILE A 91 -53.21 3.52 -19.47
C ILE A 91 -54.28 4.60 -19.27
N GLY A 92 -55.48 4.36 -19.78
CA GLY A 92 -56.61 5.28 -19.69
C GLY A 92 -56.70 6.23 -20.89
N THR A 93 -57.93 6.40 -21.38
CA THR A 93 -58.30 7.35 -22.44
C THR A 93 -59.30 8.38 -21.91
N SER A 94 -59.54 9.45 -22.65
CA SER A 94 -60.55 10.46 -22.27
C SER A 94 -61.96 9.88 -22.12
N ALA A 95 -62.29 8.82 -22.86
CA ALA A 95 -63.55 8.09 -22.75
C ALA A 95 -63.57 7.08 -21.60
N ASN A 96 -62.44 6.38 -21.39
CA ASN A 96 -62.28 5.35 -20.38
C ASN A 96 -61.05 5.66 -19.50
N PRO A 97 -61.18 6.55 -18.50
CA PRO A 97 -60.07 6.92 -17.63
C PRO A 97 -59.76 5.82 -16.60
N PHE A 98 -58.52 5.76 -16.13
CA PHE A 98 -58.15 5.00 -14.95
C PHE A 98 -58.61 5.73 -13.68
N LEU A 99 -59.30 5.04 -12.78
CA LEU A 99 -59.89 5.60 -11.56
C LEU A 99 -59.53 4.80 -10.29
N GLY A 100 -58.49 3.96 -10.36
CA GLY A 100 -58.04 3.08 -9.28
C GLY A 100 -56.77 3.55 -8.58
N THR A 101 -56.12 2.63 -7.87
CA THR A 101 -54.79 2.82 -7.29
C THR A 101 -53.76 1.99 -8.06
N PHE A 102 -52.71 2.64 -8.57
CA PHE A 102 -51.53 1.98 -9.07
C PHE A 102 -50.41 2.17 -8.05
N ASP A 103 -49.93 1.07 -7.48
CA ASP A 103 -48.83 1.02 -6.52
C ASP A 103 -47.64 0.33 -7.18
N GLY A 104 -46.65 1.11 -7.59
CA GLY A 104 -45.49 0.60 -8.29
C GLY A 104 -44.56 -0.26 -7.43
N GLY A 105 -44.82 -0.41 -6.13
CA GLY A 105 -44.07 -1.32 -5.27
C GLY A 105 -42.57 -1.02 -5.20
N GLU A 106 -42.18 0.25 -5.36
CA GLU A 106 -40.79 0.73 -5.43
C GLU A 106 -39.99 0.12 -6.59
N LYS A 107 -40.69 -0.33 -7.65
CA LYS A 107 -40.08 -0.87 -8.87
C LYS A 107 -39.80 0.20 -9.89
N THR A 108 -38.91 -0.13 -10.82
CA THR A 108 -38.50 0.73 -11.92
C THR A 108 -39.15 0.28 -13.22
N ILE A 109 -39.70 1.24 -13.96
CA ILE A 109 -40.13 1.08 -15.36
C ILE A 109 -39.07 1.77 -16.24
N PHE A 110 -38.39 1.00 -17.07
CA PHE A 110 -37.33 1.51 -17.95
C PHE A 110 -37.85 1.84 -19.34
N ASN A 111 -37.18 2.79 -19.98
CA ASN A 111 -37.24 3.03 -21.43
C ASN A 111 -38.67 3.25 -21.97
N LEU A 112 -39.46 4.05 -21.25
CA LEU A 112 -40.80 4.42 -21.69
C LEU A 112 -40.71 5.24 -22.97
N TRP A 113 -41.28 4.72 -24.06
CA TRP A 113 -41.28 5.38 -25.36
C TRP A 113 -42.71 5.51 -25.90
N GLY A 114 -43.12 6.74 -26.21
CA GLY A 114 -44.47 7.05 -26.70
C GLY A 114 -44.43 7.97 -27.93
N ALA A 115 -44.96 7.48 -29.06
CA ALA A 115 -45.20 8.26 -30.27
C ALA A 115 -46.57 8.99 -30.25
N ALA A 116 -46.94 9.61 -31.38
CA ALA A 116 -47.87 10.74 -31.59
C ALA A 116 -49.30 10.76 -30.98
N ASP A 117 -49.67 9.85 -30.09
CA ASP A 117 -50.94 9.85 -29.33
C ASP A 117 -50.77 9.43 -27.84
N ALA A 118 -49.54 9.10 -27.42
CA ALA A 118 -49.21 8.71 -26.05
C ALA A 118 -48.92 9.94 -25.18
N ASN A 119 -49.50 9.97 -23.99
CA ASN A 119 -49.38 11.11 -23.07
C ASN A 119 -48.59 10.79 -21.79
N GLY A 120 -47.90 9.65 -21.76
CA GLY A 120 -47.19 9.10 -20.60
C GLY A 120 -47.55 7.65 -20.30
N LEU A 121 -47.10 7.13 -19.17
CA LEU A 121 -47.48 5.80 -18.67
C LEU A 121 -49.00 5.69 -18.55
N PHE A 122 -49.62 6.73 -17.98
CA PHE A 122 -51.06 6.95 -17.92
C PHE A 122 -51.49 8.09 -18.83
N GLY A 123 -52.58 7.89 -19.56
CA GLY A 123 -53.13 8.89 -20.48
C GLY A 123 -54.11 9.80 -19.76
N TYR A 124 -55.14 9.19 -19.17
CA TYR A 124 -56.20 9.90 -18.45
C TYR A 124 -56.54 9.20 -17.13
N THR A 125 -56.45 9.95 -16.04
CA THR A 125 -56.75 9.47 -14.67
C THR A 125 -58.02 10.08 -14.07
N SER A 126 -58.85 10.73 -14.89
CA SER A 126 -60.16 11.27 -14.47
C SER A 126 -61.06 11.60 -15.67
N SER A 127 -62.38 11.62 -15.44
CA SER A 127 -63.38 11.98 -16.44
C SER A 127 -63.26 13.44 -16.87
N GLY A 128 -63.31 13.69 -18.18
CA GLY A 128 -63.30 15.06 -18.73
C GLY A 128 -64.60 15.85 -18.55
N ASN A 129 -65.61 15.28 -17.88
CA ASN A 129 -66.91 15.90 -17.75
C ASN A 129 -66.96 16.81 -16.50
N ARG A 130 -66.85 18.12 -16.71
CA ARG A 130 -66.90 19.14 -15.65
C ARG A 130 -68.11 19.01 -14.68
N ALA A 131 -69.19 18.35 -15.10
CA ALA A 131 -70.39 18.14 -14.28
C ALA A 131 -70.33 16.90 -13.35
N ASP A 132 -69.40 15.96 -13.55
CA ASP A 132 -69.25 14.76 -12.73
C ASP A 132 -68.12 14.88 -11.70
N ASN A 133 -68.22 15.92 -10.85
CA ASN A 133 -67.38 16.15 -9.67
C ASN A 133 -67.64 15.07 -8.58
N THR A 134 -67.50 13.79 -8.94
CA THR A 134 -67.89 12.61 -8.16
C THR A 134 -66.85 12.20 -7.11
N GLY A 135 -65.81 13.00 -6.92
CA GLY A 135 -64.83 12.87 -5.83
C GLY A 135 -64.11 11.51 -5.81
N THR A 136 -63.88 10.89 -6.97
CA THR A 136 -63.11 9.64 -7.05
C THR A 136 -61.69 9.95 -7.48
N GLU A 137 -60.75 9.63 -6.61
CA GLU A 137 -59.33 9.96 -6.74
C GLU A 137 -58.58 8.78 -7.36
N ALA A 138 -57.95 8.99 -8.52
CA ALA A 138 -56.97 8.06 -9.05
C ALA A 138 -55.64 8.30 -8.32
N ILE A 139 -55.04 7.24 -7.79
CA ILE A 139 -53.81 7.32 -6.99
C ILE A 139 -52.72 6.56 -7.74
N VAL A 140 -51.63 7.24 -8.07
CA VAL A 140 -50.47 6.66 -8.76
C VAL A 140 -49.25 6.89 -7.88
N LYS A 141 -48.60 5.83 -7.38
CA LYS A 141 -47.56 5.98 -6.36
C LYS A 141 -46.48 4.90 -6.36
N ASN A 142 -45.35 5.19 -5.72
CA ASN A 142 -44.27 4.26 -5.36
C ASN A 142 -43.57 3.60 -6.56
N PHE A 143 -43.04 4.35 -7.52
CA PHE A 143 -42.18 3.80 -8.59
C PHE A 143 -41.24 4.85 -9.18
N THR A 144 -40.26 4.34 -9.91
CA THR A 144 -39.36 5.14 -10.74
C THR A 144 -39.63 4.88 -12.22
N ILE A 145 -39.62 5.91 -13.05
CA ILE A 145 -39.45 5.80 -14.50
C ILE A 145 -38.01 6.21 -14.83
N ASN A 146 -37.22 5.31 -15.41
CA ASN A 146 -35.85 5.60 -15.84
C ASN A 146 -35.77 5.57 -17.37
N GLY A 147 -35.62 6.74 -17.97
CA GLY A 147 -35.72 6.95 -19.41
C GLY A 147 -37.18 7.11 -19.86
N ALA A 148 -37.54 8.32 -20.30
CA ALA A 148 -38.87 8.65 -20.80
C ALA A 148 -38.79 9.56 -22.04
N VAL A 149 -39.20 9.04 -23.19
CA VAL A 149 -39.26 9.77 -24.46
C VAL A 149 -40.70 9.79 -24.95
N ILE A 150 -41.37 10.91 -24.73
CA ILE A 150 -42.78 11.13 -25.06
C ILE A 150 -42.86 12.28 -26.05
N THR A 151 -43.32 11.99 -27.27
CA THR A 151 -43.54 13.03 -28.30
C THR A 151 -45.01 13.03 -28.71
N ASP A 152 -45.79 13.93 -28.11
CA ASP A 152 -47.16 14.21 -28.50
C ASP A 152 -47.20 15.34 -29.55
N ASN A 153 -47.74 15.04 -30.74
CA ASN A 153 -47.89 16.01 -31.84
C ASN A 153 -49.31 16.60 -31.90
N ALA A 154 -50.13 16.37 -30.86
CA ALA A 154 -51.50 16.83 -30.86
C ALA A 154 -51.57 18.37 -30.80
N GLN A 155 -52.17 18.94 -31.85
CA GLN A 155 -52.68 20.33 -31.90
C GLN A 155 -53.83 20.59 -30.89
N LEU A 156 -54.17 19.59 -30.08
CA LEU A 156 -55.34 19.55 -29.21
C LEU A 156 -54.87 19.69 -27.76
N HIS A 157 -55.70 20.30 -26.93
CA HIS A 157 -55.44 20.77 -25.56
C HIS A 157 -55.08 19.69 -24.50
N ASN A 158 -54.38 18.63 -24.87
CA ASN A 158 -53.99 17.53 -24.00
C ASN A 158 -52.64 17.82 -23.32
N GLY A 159 -52.42 17.15 -22.19
CA GLY A 159 -51.17 17.20 -21.46
C GLY A 159 -50.31 15.97 -21.74
N ALA A 160 -48.99 16.14 -21.80
CA ALA A 160 -47.99 15.09 -21.92
C ALA A 160 -47.08 15.10 -20.69
N ALA A 161 -46.77 13.91 -20.15
CA ALA A 161 -45.76 13.72 -19.11
C ALA A 161 -45.18 12.30 -19.15
N ALA A 162 -44.16 12.01 -18.35
CA ALA A 162 -43.70 10.62 -18.20
C ALA A 162 -44.74 9.78 -17.44
N VAL A 163 -45.37 10.35 -16.41
CA VAL A 163 -46.27 9.62 -15.52
C VAL A 163 -47.73 9.73 -15.97
N ILE A 164 -48.33 10.92 -15.94
CA ILE A 164 -49.73 11.14 -16.32
C ILE A 164 -49.86 12.30 -17.30
N GLY A 165 -50.48 12.04 -18.45
CA GLY A 165 -50.82 13.07 -19.41
C GLY A 165 -51.86 14.06 -18.90
N CYS A 166 -53.06 13.55 -18.63
CA CYS A 166 -54.24 14.34 -18.27
C CYS A 166 -54.91 13.84 -16.98
N GLY A 167 -54.69 14.57 -15.89
CA GLY A 167 -55.34 14.37 -14.59
C GLY A 167 -56.42 15.42 -14.31
N ASN A 168 -57.42 15.52 -15.20
CA ASN A 168 -58.49 16.53 -15.15
C ASN A 168 -58.97 16.89 -13.72
N MET A 169 -59.47 15.95 -12.92
CA MET A 169 -59.93 16.25 -11.55
C MET A 169 -59.45 15.23 -10.50
N HIS A 170 -59.03 15.71 -9.33
CA HIS A 170 -58.73 14.89 -8.13
C HIS A 170 -57.75 13.73 -8.38
N THR A 171 -56.68 13.96 -9.13
CA THR A 171 -55.63 12.96 -9.34
C THR A 171 -54.52 13.14 -8.31
N THR A 172 -54.06 12.03 -7.72
CA THR A 172 -52.97 12.04 -6.75
C THR A 172 -51.78 11.24 -7.26
N VAL A 173 -50.62 11.88 -7.25
CA VAL A 173 -49.32 11.26 -7.54
C VAL A 173 -48.45 11.38 -6.31
N LYS A 174 -47.88 10.27 -5.84
CA LYS A 174 -47.08 10.26 -4.62
C LYS A 174 -45.86 9.35 -4.69
N ASN A 175 -44.69 9.80 -4.21
CA ASN A 175 -43.48 8.97 -4.17
C ASN A 175 -43.16 8.39 -5.58
N VAL A 176 -42.99 9.30 -6.55
CA VAL A 176 -42.69 8.94 -7.94
C VAL A 176 -41.50 9.74 -8.45
N THR A 177 -40.52 9.02 -8.99
CA THR A 177 -39.31 9.62 -9.56
C THR A 177 -39.24 9.39 -11.06
N VAL A 178 -38.91 10.42 -11.83
CA VAL A 178 -38.60 10.34 -13.27
C VAL A 178 -37.14 10.72 -13.45
N THR A 179 -36.32 9.80 -13.96
CA THR A 179 -34.88 9.97 -14.08
C THR A 179 -34.33 9.46 -15.42
N GLY A 180 -33.03 9.62 -15.66
CA GLY A 180 -32.35 9.21 -16.88
C GLY A 180 -32.56 10.20 -18.04
N GLU A 181 -32.66 9.70 -19.27
CA GLU A 181 -32.96 10.53 -20.44
C GLU A 181 -34.44 10.94 -20.43
N ILE A 182 -34.73 12.24 -20.34
CA ILE A 182 -36.09 12.78 -20.29
C ILE A 182 -36.32 13.68 -21.49
N ILE A 183 -37.17 13.25 -22.41
CA ILE A 183 -37.56 14.01 -23.61
C ILE A 183 -39.08 14.02 -23.67
N ILE A 184 -39.70 15.12 -23.24
CA ILE A 184 -41.16 15.24 -23.19
C ILE A 184 -41.57 16.43 -24.05
N THR A 185 -42.26 16.18 -25.15
CA THR A 185 -42.79 17.21 -26.04
C THR A 185 -44.31 17.06 -26.14
N GLY A 186 -45.05 18.15 -25.93
CA GLY A 186 -46.51 18.15 -26.03
C GLY A 186 -47.14 19.54 -26.05
N ALA A 187 -48.47 19.64 -26.08
CA ALA A 187 -49.15 20.94 -26.04
C ALA A 187 -49.09 21.60 -24.66
N ARG A 188 -49.19 20.81 -23.58
CA ARG A 188 -48.97 21.14 -22.17
C ARG A 188 -48.08 20.06 -21.57
N SER A 189 -46.93 20.39 -21.01
CA SER A 189 -45.91 19.36 -20.71
C SER A 189 -45.44 19.41 -19.26
N GLY A 190 -45.42 18.27 -18.59
CA GLY A 190 -44.89 18.12 -17.23
C GLY A 190 -43.94 16.93 -17.15
N GLY A 191 -42.99 16.89 -16.21
CA GLY A 191 -42.24 15.67 -15.95
C GLY A 191 -43.14 14.58 -15.33
N ILE A 192 -43.99 14.98 -14.38
CA ILE A 192 -44.93 14.09 -13.68
C ILE A 192 -46.33 14.20 -14.27
N LEU A 193 -46.88 15.41 -14.40
CA LEU A 193 -48.27 15.63 -14.83
C LEU A 193 -48.39 16.71 -15.91
N GLY A 194 -48.90 16.35 -17.09
CA GLY A 194 -49.02 17.30 -18.20
C GLY A 194 -50.09 18.37 -17.96
N TYR A 195 -51.30 17.92 -17.61
CA TYR A 195 -52.47 18.79 -17.45
C TYR A 195 -53.40 18.32 -16.34
N ALA A 196 -53.87 19.25 -15.50
CA ALA A 196 -55.03 19.04 -14.63
C ALA A 196 -56.02 20.22 -14.72
N TYR A 197 -57.29 19.96 -14.45
CA TYR A 197 -58.31 21.00 -14.36
C TYR A 197 -58.42 21.55 -12.92
N SER A 198 -58.52 20.68 -11.89
CA SER A 198 -58.55 21.05 -10.46
C SER A 198 -58.37 19.85 -9.51
N GLY A 199 -57.86 20.07 -8.31
CA GLY A 199 -57.77 19.08 -7.23
C GLY A 199 -56.61 18.09 -7.36
N ALA A 200 -55.61 18.37 -8.20
CA ALA A 200 -54.44 17.50 -8.29
C ALA A 200 -53.56 17.64 -7.03
N ILE A 201 -53.12 16.51 -6.48
CA ILE A 201 -52.17 16.42 -5.36
C ILE A 201 -50.92 15.71 -5.88
N ILE A 202 -49.78 16.38 -5.82
CA ILE A 202 -48.49 15.83 -6.19
C ILE A 202 -47.59 15.98 -4.98
N ASP A 203 -47.23 14.87 -4.36
CA ASP A 203 -46.47 14.86 -3.11
C ASP A 203 -45.25 13.96 -3.28
N ASP A 204 -44.07 14.38 -2.82
CA ASP A 204 -42.88 13.51 -2.83
C ASP A 204 -42.54 13.00 -4.24
N CYS A 205 -42.52 13.90 -5.22
CA CYS A 205 -42.29 13.54 -6.62
C CYS A 205 -41.07 14.28 -7.19
N HIS A 206 -40.24 13.55 -7.94
CA HIS A 206 -38.93 14.04 -8.36
C HIS A 206 -38.71 13.86 -9.85
N VAL A 207 -38.10 14.85 -10.49
CA VAL A 207 -37.71 14.83 -11.91
C VAL A 207 -36.24 15.19 -11.99
N ASP A 208 -35.39 14.25 -12.43
CA ASP A 208 -33.94 14.44 -12.47
C ASP A 208 -33.35 13.96 -13.80
N GLY A 209 -33.02 14.90 -14.69
CA GLY A 209 -32.46 14.58 -16.01
C GLY A 209 -31.01 14.09 -15.95
N ALA A 210 -30.56 13.42 -17.02
CA ALA A 210 -29.18 12.94 -17.13
C ALA A 210 -28.14 14.09 -17.07
N SER A 211 -27.25 14.05 -16.07
CA SER A 211 -26.26 15.09 -15.76
C SER A 211 -25.10 15.19 -16.75
N GLU A 212 -24.80 14.11 -17.48
CA GLU A 212 -23.59 14.01 -18.33
C GLU A 212 -23.71 14.69 -19.70
N ASN A 213 -24.93 14.96 -20.20
CA ASN A 213 -25.13 15.50 -21.57
C ASN A 213 -26.12 16.66 -21.71
N MET A 214 -26.82 17.14 -20.66
CA MET A 214 -27.77 18.29 -20.72
C MET A 214 -28.85 18.22 -21.83
N ASP A 215 -29.06 17.05 -22.46
CA ASP A 215 -30.03 16.89 -23.56
C ASP A 215 -31.46 16.61 -23.07
N SER A 216 -31.65 16.41 -21.76
CA SER A 216 -32.99 16.23 -21.17
C SER A 216 -33.81 17.53 -21.26
N HIS A 217 -35.01 17.44 -21.82
CA HIS A 217 -35.90 18.59 -22.01
C HIS A 217 -37.39 18.27 -21.91
N ILE A 218 -38.15 19.25 -21.41
CA ILE A 218 -39.60 19.27 -21.32
C ILE A 218 -40.10 20.48 -22.12
N ASP A 219 -40.67 20.18 -23.29
CA ASP A 219 -41.05 21.16 -24.29
C ASP A 219 -42.57 21.27 -24.40
N ALA A 220 -43.07 22.50 -24.32
CA ALA A 220 -44.44 22.84 -24.65
C ALA A 220 -44.52 23.55 -26.01
N LEU A 221 -45.24 22.93 -26.95
CA LEU A 221 -45.44 23.46 -28.30
C LEU A 221 -46.49 24.59 -28.35
N TYR A 222 -47.46 24.61 -27.42
CA TYR A 222 -48.62 25.49 -27.50
C TYR A 222 -48.90 26.30 -26.24
N TRP A 223 -48.98 25.63 -25.08
CA TRP A 223 -49.39 26.23 -23.83
C TRP A 223 -48.19 26.46 -22.93
N ALA A 224 -48.07 25.67 -21.86
CA ALA A 224 -47.07 25.84 -20.83
C ALA A 224 -46.39 24.51 -20.52
N CYS A 225 -45.14 24.58 -20.09
CA CYS A 225 -44.40 23.44 -19.57
C CYS A 225 -43.90 23.73 -18.15
N GLY A 226 -43.84 22.69 -17.33
CA GLY A 226 -43.22 22.76 -16.03
C GLY A 226 -42.47 21.49 -15.67
N GLY A 227 -41.49 21.58 -14.76
CA GLY A 227 -40.66 20.45 -14.41
C GLY A 227 -41.44 19.32 -13.76
N ILE A 228 -42.35 19.63 -12.82
CA ILE A 228 -43.30 18.66 -12.26
C ILE A 228 -44.59 18.64 -13.08
N MET A 229 -45.19 19.82 -13.28
CA MET A 229 -46.52 19.95 -13.85
C MET A 229 -46.61 21.02 -14.94
N GLY A 230 -47.26 20.70 -16.06
CA GLY A 230 -47.38 21.61 -17.21
C GLY A 230 -48.37 22.76 -16.99
N PHE A 231 -49.66 22.43 -16.83
CA PHE A 231 -50.72 23.44 -16.80
C PHE A 231 -51.88 23.05 -15.88
N THR A 232 -52.39 24.01 -15.10
CA THR A 232 -53.68 23.92 -14.40
C THR A 232 -54.64 25.05 -14.81
N SER A 233 -55.96 24.81 -14.73
CA SER A 233 -56.95 25.82 -15.11
C SER A 233 -57.02 26.99 -14.12
N ASN A 234 -57.43 28.18 -14.59
CA ASN A 234 -57.47 29.38 -13.75
C ASN A 234 -58.48 29.32 -12.57
N GLU A 235 -59.41 28.37 -12.60
CA GLU A 235 -60.40 28.15 -11.55
C GLU A 235 -60.07 26.94 -10.67
N GLY A 236 -58.98 26.22 -10.98
CA GLY A 236 -58.58 24.99 -10.30
C GLY A 236 -57.57 25.22 -9.18
N THR A 237 -57.60 24.33 -8.18
CA THR A 237 -56.57 24.26 -7.12
C THR A 237 -55.61 23.10 -7.40
N VAL A 238 -54.32 23.27 -7.16
CA VAL A 238 -53.32 22.19 -7.18
C VAL A 238 -52.51 22.22 -5.90
N GLU A 239 -52.10 21.07 -5.38
CA GLU A 239 -51.16 20.96 -4.26
C GLU A 239 -49.91 20.23 -4.75
N ILE A 240 -48.75 20.90 -4.71
CA ILE A 240 -47.44 20.31 -5.02
C ILE A 240 -46.54 20.42 -3.79
N THR A 241 -46.17 19.30 -3.19
CA THR A 241 -45.40 19.25 -1.94
C THR A 241 -44.21 18.31 -2.01
N ASN A 242 -43.15 18.61 -1.24
CA ASN A 242 -42.00 17.72 -1.04
C ASN A 242 -41.35 17.23 -2.35
N SER A 243 -41.39 18.04 -3.41
CA SER A 243 -41.09 17.62 -4.79
C SER A 243 -39.87 18.34 -5.36
N SER A 244 -39.13 17.73 -6.28
CA SER A 244 -37.92 18.35 -6.84
C SER A 244 -37.76 18.21 -8.35
N VAL A 245 -37.08 19.18 -8.96
CA VAL A 245 -36.73 19.19 -10.39
C VAL A 245 -35.25 19.53 -10.54
N LYS A 246 -34.50 18.66 -11.21
CA LYS A 246 -33.06 18.78 -11.41
C LYS A 246 -32.66 18.48 -12.86
N ASN A 247 -31.59 19.14 -13.33
CA ASN A 247 -30.85 18.75 -14.54
C ASN A 247 -31.70 18.65 -15.84
N VAL A 248 -32.70 19.51 -16.00
CA VAL A 248 -33.63 19.47 -17.16
C VAL A 248 -33.85 20.85 -17.76
N ASN A 249 -33.95 20.93 -19.09
CA ASN A 249 -34.34 22.13 -19.80
C ASN A 249 -35.86 22.19 -19.97
N ILE A 250 -36.48 23.34 -19.71
CA ILE A 250 -37.93 23.51 -19.77
C ILE A 250 -38.22 24.60 -20.79
N ASN A 251 -38.74 24.24 -21.96
CA ASN A 251 -38.87 25.16 -23.09
C ASN A 251 -40.32 25.33 -23.54
N ALA A 252 -40.83 26.56 -23.51
CA ALA A 252 -42.12 26.91 -24.07
C ALA A 252 -41.94 27.64 -25.40
N VAL A 253 -42.47 27.07 -26.48
CA VAL A 253 -42.42 27.65 -27.82
C VAL A 253 -43.43 28.80 -27.99
N ASN A 254 -44.52 28.82 -27.21
CA ASN A 254 -45.65 29.76 -27.36
C ASN A 254 -46.14 30.39 -26.02
N HIS A 255 -47.22 31.18 -26.10
CA HIS A 255 -47.63 32.33 -25.27
C HIS A 255 -47.83 32.18 -23.73
N TYR A 256 -47.71 31.03 -23.07
CA TYR A 256 -48.22 30.88 -21.68
C TYR A 256 -47.20 30.74 -20.54
N GLY A 257 -46.05 30.09 -20.74
CA GLY A 257 -44.98 30.06 -19.71
C GLY A 257 -44.17 28.76 -19.61
N ALA A 258 -42.96 28.89 -19.09
CA ALA A 258 -42.06 27.79 -18.73
C ALA A 258 -41.70 27.94 -17.25
N GLY A 259 -41.94 26.89 -16.44
CA GLY A 259 -41.76 26.97 -14.99
C GLY A 259 -40.97 25.83 -14.37
N GLY A 260 -40.14 26.13 -13.36
CA GLY A 260 -39.30 25.13 -12.69
C GLY A 260 -40.10 23.96 -12.12
N ILE A 261 -41.20 24.25 -11.42
CA ILE A 261 -42.13 23.24 -10.89
C ILE A 261 -43.43 23.18 -11.70
N LEU A 262 -44.13 24.31 -11.84
CA LEU A 262 -45.44 24.42 -12.49
C LEU A 262 -45.38 25.48 -13.60
N GLY A 263 -45.78 25.10 -14.82
CA GLY A 263 -45.73 25.97 -16.00
C GLY A 263 -46.74 27.12 -15.99
N ASN A 264 -48.00 26.85 -15.63
CA ASN A 264 -49.04 27.90 -15.51
C ASN A 264 -50.21 27.46 -14.59
N GLY A 265 -50.70 28.38 -13.75
CA GLY A 265 -51.86 28.17 -12.88
C GLY A 265 -52.26 29.41 -12.06
N SER A 266 -53.52 29.50 -11.62
CA SER A 266 -54.02 30.61 -10.79
C SER A 266 -54.82 30.21 -9.54
N GLY A 267 -54.67 28.98 -9.02
CA GLY A 267 -55.18 28.47 -7.72
C GLY A 267 -54.32 27.31 -7.17
N GLY A 268 -53.98 27.26 -5.87
CA GLY A 268 -53.25 26.11 -5.28
C GLY A 268 -52.29 26.39 -4.11
N LYS A 269 -51.47 25.38 -3.78
CA LYS A 269 -50.39 25.37 -2.78
C LYS A 269 -49.14 24.72 -3.39
N VAL A 270 -47.99 25.38 -3.28
CA VAL A 270 -46.68 24.80 -3.60
C VAL A 270 -45.76 25.00 -2.39
N GLU A 271 -45.26 23.92 -1.81
CA GLU A 271 -44.51 23.91 -0.54
C GLU A 271 -43.41 22.84 -0.54
N ASN A 272 -42.27 23.10 0.12
CA ASN A 272 -41.16 22.16 0.25
C ASN A 272 -40.69 21.63 -1.11
N VAL A 273 -40.41 22.52 -2.05
CA VAL A 273 -39.97 22.13 -3.40
C VAL A 273 -38.56 22.59 -3.69
N LEU A 274 -37.81 21.82 -4.48
CA LEU A 274 -36.45 22.11 -4.91
C LEU A 274 -36.36 22.21 -6.44
N VAL A 275 -35.75 23.26 -6.96
CA VAL A 275 -35.40 23.39 -8.38
C VAL A 275 -33.90 23.65 -8.50
N SER A 276 -33.15 22.74 -9.12
CA SER A 276 -31.69 22.83 -9.23
C SER A 276 -31.18 22.60 -10.65
N ASN A 277 -30.26 23.43 -11.15
CA ASN A 277 -29.63 23.25 -12.46
C ASN A 277 -30.65 23.09 -13.61
N VAL A 278 -31.60 24.02 -13.70
CA VAL A 278 -32.71 24.01 -14.69
C VAL A 278 -32.63 25.26 -15.56
N THR A 279 -32.78 25.11 -16.87
CA THR A 279 -32.96 26.24 -17.78
C THR A 279 -34.42 26.36 -18.18
N CYS A 280 -35.08 27.48 -17.89
CA CYS A 280 -36.42 27.80 -18.36
C CYS A 280 -36.34 28.77 -19.56
N SER A 281 -36.87 28.37 -20.73
CA SER A 281 -36.81 29.16 -21.96
C SER A 281 -38.20 29.44 -22.54
N VAL A 282 -38.43 30.67 -23.02
CA VAL A 282 -39.66 31.05 -23.76
C VAL A 282 -39.32 31.76 -25.08
N ALA A 283 -39.98 31.38 -26.18
CA ALA A 283 -39.69 31.89 -27.53
C ALA A 283 -40.50 33.13 -27.98
N TYR A 284 -41.52 33.58 -27.23
CA TYR A 284 -42.29 34.81 -27.49
C TYR A 284 -42.64 35.53 -26.18
N ALA A 285 -42.36 36.85 -26.11
CA ALA A 285 -42.23 37.58 -24.85
C ALA A 285 -43.40 38.49 -24.45
N GLU A 286 -44.45 38.64 -25.25
CA GLU A 286 -45.44 39.72 -24.98
C GLU A 286 -46.28 39.50 -23.70
N ASP A 287 -46.36 38.26 -23.18
CA ASP A 287 -47.09 37.91 -21.93
C ASP A 287 -46.39 36.80 -21.08
N ALA A 288 -45.09 36.55 -21.28
CA ALA A 288 -44.40 35.42 -20.66
C ALA A 288 -44.14 35.62 -19.16
N VAL A 289 -44.68 34.72 -18.32
CA VAL A 289 -44.44 34.73 -16.87
C VAL A 289 -43.44 33.62 -16.50
N TYR A 290 -42.34 34.01 -15.85
CA TYR A 290 -41.33 33.09 -15.31
C TYR A 290 -41.77 32.64 -13.94
N TYR A 291 -41.89 31.34 -13.70
CA TYR A 291 -42.19 30.86 -12.37
C TYR A 291 -41.20 29.79 -11.95
N VAL A 292 -40.57 29.95 -10.79
CA VAL A 292 -39.99 28.77 -10.14
C VAL A 292 -41.11 27.87 -9.59
N SER A 293 -42.29 28.45 -9.28
CA SER A 293 -43.54 27.75 -8.98
C SER A 293 -44.77 28.58 -9.45
N GLY A 294 -45.40 28.20 -10.56
CA GLY A 294 -46.45 29.00 -11.20
C GLY A 294 -47.86 28.77 -10.66
N GLY A 295 -48.18 29.31 -9.48
CA GLY A 295 -49.55 29.31 -8.93
C GLY A 295 -49.69 30.21 -7.68
N PRO A 296 -50.90 30.68 -7.31
CA PRO A 296 -51.09 31.76 -6.34
C PRO A 296 -50.78 31.27 -4.94
N THR A 297 -50.12 32.11 -4.15
CA THR A 297 -49.69 31.79 -2.78
C THR A 297 -48.85 30.51 -2.70
N ALA A 298 -47.60 30.61 -3.16
CA ALA A 298 -46.54 29.81 -2.54
C ALA A 298 -46.56 30.10 -1.02
N THR A 299 -46.73 29.05 -0.23
CA THR A 299 -46.72 29.11 1.24
C THR A 299 -45.86 27.95 1.69
N GLY A 300 -44.65 28.23 2.18
CA GLY A 300 -43.66 27.22 2.57
C GLY A 300 -42.33 27.33 1.81
N SER A 301 -41.39 26.44 2.10
CA SER A 301 -40.00 26.48 1.62
C SER A 301 -39.89 26.13 0.14
N VAL A 302 -39.41 27.08 -0.69
CA VAL A 302 -39.13 26.87 -2.13
C VAL A 302 -37.63 27.11 -2.33
N ILE A 303 -36.87 26.06 -2.66
CA ILE A 303 -35.41 26.07 -2.79
C ILE A 303 -35.06 26.13 -4.28
N VAL A 304 -34.20 27.08 -4.67
CA VAL A 304 -33.84 27.34 -6.07
C VAL A 304 -32.33 27.51 -6.20
N SER A 305 -31.68 26.68 -6.99
CA SER A 305 -30.22 26.72 -7.23
C SER A 305 -29.91 26.55 -8.72
N GLY A 306 -28.93 27.30 -9.25
CA GLY A 306 -28.47 27.12 -10.64
C GLY A 306 -29.54 27.27 -11.74
N VAL A 307 -30.59 28.08 -11.53
CA VAL A 307 -31.65 28.27 -12.54
C VAL A 307 -31.31 29.39 -13.52
N THR A 308 -31.43 29.11 -14.81
CA THR A 308 -31.21 30.07 -15.91
C THR A 308 -32.53 30.37 -16.62
N ALA A 309 -32.85 31.66 -16.84
CA ALA A 309 -34.04 32.08 -17.59
C ALA A 309 -33.65 32.65 -18.96
N LYS A 310 -34.30 32.19 -20.03
CA LYS A 310 -34.03 32.62 -21.42
C LYS A 310 -35.29 33.11 -22.13
N VAL A 311 -35.16 34.20 -22.88
CA VAL A 311 -36.22 34.81 -23.69
C VAL A 311 -35.71 35.00 -25.10
N ASN A 312 -36.37 34.40 -26.08
CA ASN A 312 -35.90 34.42 -27.47
C ASN A 312 -34.42 33.99 -27.60
N GLY A 313 -33.99 33.05 -26.74
CA GLY A 313 -32.60 32.56 -26.68
C GLY A 313 -31.60 33.48 -25.97
N VAL A 314 -32.04 34.59 -25.36
CA VAL A 314 -31.19 35.52 -24.60
C VAL A 314 -31.43 35.33 -23.11
N GLU A 315 -30.36 35.19 -22.33
CA GLU A 315 -30.44 35.13 -20.86
C GLU A 315 -30.96 36.45 -20.30
N VAL A 316 -31.91 36.37 -19.38
CA VAL A 316 -32.49 37.53 -18.71
C VAL A 316 -32.30 37.45 -17.20
N GLU A 317 -32.09 38.60 -16.59
CA GLU A 317 -32.00 38.72 -15.13
C GLU A 317 -33.36 38.44 -14.50
N VAL A 318 -33.40 37.51 -13.55
CA VAL A 318 -34.61 37.17 -12.80
C VAL A 318 -34.93 38.31 -11.84
N THR A 319 -35.69 39.31 -12.28
CA THR A 319 -36.05 40.48 -11.46
C THR A 319 -37.51 40.48 -11.01
N GLY A 320 -37.70 40.48 -9.68
CA GLY A 320 -38.53 41.48 -9.00
C GLY A 320 -40.05 41.32 -8.89
N GLU A 321 -40.77 40.64 -9.79
CA GLU A 321 -42.25 40.53 -9.64
C GLU A 321 -42.78 39.07 -9.57
N ASN A 322 -41.99 38.09 -9.99
CA ASN A 322 -42.41 36.68 -10.06
C ASN A 322 -41.91 35.79 -8.89
N LEU A 323 -41.42 36.40 -7.82
CA LEU A 323 -40.91 35.74 -6.60
C LEU A 323 -41.65 36.22 -5.33
N SER A 324 -42.83 36.84 -5.46
CA SER A 324 -43.44 37.68 -4.41
C SER A 324 -43.89 36.98 -3.11
N ASN A 325 -43.55 35.70 -2.89
CA ASN A 325 -43.55 35.05 -1.57
C ASN A 325 -42.43 34.01 -1.38
N ALA A 326 -41.51 33.85 -2.35
CA ALA A 326 -40.37 32.97 -2.15
C ALA A 326 -39.37 33.69 -1.24
N THR A 327 -39.38 33.31 0.02
CA THR A 327 -38.20 33.56 0.87
C THR A 327 -37.10 32.77 0.19
N LEU A 328 -36.08 33.47 -0.34
CA LEU A 328 -34.92 32.86 -1.00
C LEU A 328 -34.32 31.92 0.04
N ASN A 329 -34.66 30.64 -0.04
CA ASN A 329 -34.53 29.80 1.13
C ASN A 329 -33.07 29.41 1.27
N PRO A 330 -32.43 29.84 2.35
CA PRO A 330 -31.04 29.55 2.58
C PRO A 330 -30.75 28.05 2.57
N PRO A 331 -29.54 27.60 2.17
CA PRO A 331 -29.21 26.20 1.99
C PRO A 331 -29.20 25.38 3.30
N ILE A 332 -29.41 26.03 4.44
CA ILE A 332 -29.29 25.45 5.78
C ILE A 332 -30.45 25.91 6.65
N GLU A 333 -31.06 24.98 7.39
CA GLU A 333 -32.02 25.24 8.45
C GLU A 333 -31.45 24.78 9.80
N VAL A 334 -31.54 25.61 10.84
CA VAL A 334 -31.16 25.28 12.22
C VAL A 334 -32.37 25.52 13.11
N ASN A 335 -32.93 24.47 13.71
CA ASN A 335 -34.10 24.56 14.61
C ASN A 335 -35.29 25.38 14.03
N GLY A 336 -35.51 25.34 12.72
CA GLY A 336 -36.57 26.09 12.03
C GLY A 336 -36.20 27.51 11.59
N GLU A 337 -34.98 27.99 11.85
CA GLU A 337 -34.44 29.24 11.29
C GLU A 337 -33.53 28.94 10.10
N TYR A 338 -33.56 29.76 9.05
CA TYR A 338 -32.81 29.51 7.82
C TYR A 338 -31.58 30.43 7.65
N PHE A 339 -30.45 29.88 7.17
CA PHE A 339 -29.14 30.54 7.09
C PHE A 339 -28.44 30.39 5.73
N ASN A 340 -28.00 31.52 5.13
CA ASN A 340 -27.41 31.56 3.77
C ASN A 340 -25.96 31.09 3.71
N ASP A 341 -25.36 30.92 4.88
CA ASP A 341 -23.94 30.72 5.09
C ASP A 341 -23.75 29.69 6.20
N LEU A 342 -22.87 28.72 5.96
CA LEU A 342 -22.62 27.61 6.87
C LEU A 342 -22.03 28.08 8.20
N ALA A 343 -21.16 29.09 8.18
CA ALA A 343 -20.60 29.65 9.41
C ALA A 343 -21.67 30.38 10.24
N ALA A 344 -22.58 31.11 9.59
CA ALA A 344 -23.69 31.76 10.26
C ALA A 344 -24.69 30.76 10.87
N ALA A 345 -24.98 29.65 10.17
CA ALA A 345 -25.84 28.59 10.68
C ALA A 345 -25.28 27.96 11.95
N PHE A 346 -24.01 27.56 11.92
CA PHE A 346 -23.36 26.97 13.08
C PHE A 346 -23.23 27.94 14.25
N LYS A 347 -23.01 29.23 14.00
CA LYS A 347 -22.99 30.27 15.04
C LYS A 347 -24.34 30.46 15.74
N ALA A 348 -25.45 30.08 15.09
CA ALA A 348 -26.79 30.21 15.66
C ALA A 348 -27.15 29.07 16.61
N VAL A 349 -26.34 28.00 16.68
CA VAL A 349 -26.57 26.90 17.60
C VAL A 349 -26.35 27.36 19.04
N ASN A 350 -27.42 27.26 19.85
CA ASN A 350 -27.46 27.78 21.22
C ASN A 350 -27.87 26.72 22.27
N SER A 351 -28.35 25.57 21.83
CA SER A 351 -28.84 24.43 22.61
C SER A 351 -28.81 23.18 21.71
N GLU A 352 -29.36 22.05 22.17
CA GLU A 352 -29.55 20.86 21.33
C GLU A 352 -30.22 21.26 20.01
N ALA A 353 -29.50 21.13 18.89
CA ALA A 353 -29.93 21.68 17.62
C ALA A 353 -29.90 20.65 16.50
N VAL A 354 -30.94 20.72 15.67
CA VAL A 354 -31.03 19.97 14.41
C VAL A 354 -30.72 20.94 13.27
N ILE A 355 -29.71 20.59 12.49
CA ILE A 355 -29.26 21.30 11.31
C ILE A 355 -29.64 20.46 10.10
N ASN A 356 -30.48 20.99 9.22
CA ASN A 356 -30.83 20.34 7.96
C ASN A 356 -30.12 21.05 6.82
N ILE A 357 -29.35 20.30 6.03
CA ILE A 357 -28.83 20.77 4.75
C ILE A 357 -29.94 20.56 3.72
N LEU A 358 -30.29 21.62 3.01
CA LEU A 358 -31.45 21.68 2.13
C LEU A 358 -31.07 21.76 0.65
N SER A 359 -29.80 22.04 0.37
CA SER A 359 -29.22 22.05 -0.98
C SER A 359 -27.71 21.96 -0.90
N ASP A 360 -27.06 21.54 -2.00
CA ASP A 360 -25.61 21.50 -2.07
C ASP A 360 -24.99 22.88 -1.82
N ILE A 361 -23.88 22.90 -1.08
CA ILE A 361 -23.18 24.09 -0.63
C ILE A 361 -21.74 24.01 -1.15
N THR A 362 -21.27 25.06 -1.82
CA THR A 362 -19.85 25.19 -2.19
C THR A 362 -19.20 26.34 -1.43
N ILE A 363 -18.16 26.03 -0.68
CA ILE A 363 -17.38 26.98 0.13
C ILE A 363 -16.03 27.19 -0.56
N SER A 364 -15.93 28.28 -1.31
CA SER A 364 -14.72 28.70 -2.03
C SER A 364 -13.90 29.75 -1.28
N THR A 365 -14.48 30.36 -0.26
CA THR A 365 -13.80 31.31 0.62
C THR A 365 -13.02 30.57 1.70
N LYS A 366 -12.08 31.28 2.33
CA LYS A 366 -11.33 30.80 3.48
C LYS A 366 -12.28 30.30 4.59
N TRP A 367 -12.28 29.00 4.85
CA TRP A 367 -13.05 28.38 5.93
C TRP A 367 -12.21 28.39 7.20
N ASN A 368 -12.63 29.17 8.19
CA ASN A 368 -11.91 29.26 9.46
C ASN A 368 -12.48 28.25 10.46
N ALA A 369 -11.76 27.15 10.67
CA ALA A 369 -12.13 26.11 11.63
C ALA A 369 -11.83 26.51 13.10
N ASN A 370 -11.21 27.68 13.32
CA ASN A 370 -10.72 28.13 14.60
C ASN A 370 -11.86 28.65 15.51
N PHE A 371 -12.60 27.69 16.05
CA PHE A 371 -13.60 27.89 17.10
C PHE A 371 -13.09 27.50 18.48
N GLY A 372 -11.81 27.76 18.81
CA GLY A 372 -11.39 27.92 20.21
C GLY A 372 -10.01 27.41 20.59
N ARG A 373 -9.08 28.36 20.80
CA ARG A 373 -8.25 28.43 22.01
C ARG A 373 -8.01 29.90 22.39
N GLY A 374 -8.82 30.42 23.32
CA GLY A 374 -8.52 31.68 24.03
C GLY A 374 -9.28 32.96 23.65
N SER A 375 -10.27 32.94 22.76
CA SER A 375 -11.16 34.10 22.58
C SER A 375 -12.39 33.98 23.49
N ALA A 376 -12.63 35.01 24.29
CA ALA A 376 -13.83 35.11 25.11
C ALA A 376 -15.07 35.41 24.24
N ALA A 377 -15.58 34.41 23.51
CA ALA A 377 -16.96 34.25 23.00
C ALA A 377 -17.01 33.19 21.89
N GLY A 378 -17.74 32.07 22.12
CA GLY A 378 -18.28 31.21 21.05
C GLY A 378 -17.39 30.06 20.56
N THR A 379 -17.34 28.96 21.32
CA THR A 379 -17.00 27.61 20.80
C THR A 379 -18.14 27.09 19.91
N PHE A 380 -17.80 26.31 18.88
CA PHE A 380 -18.71 25.87 17.82
C PHE A 380 -19.90 25.06 18.33
N ASN A 381 -19.74 24.22 19.36
CA ASN A 381 -20.84 23.57 20.07
C ASN A 381 -20.36 22.97 21.39
N ASN A 382 -20.81 23.55 22.51
CA ASN A 382 -20.83 22.86 23.79
C ASN A 382 -22.16 22.10 23.97
N ASN A 383 -22.94 21.95 22.89
CA ASN A 383 -24.30 21.42 22.90
C ASN A 383 -24.39 20.24 21.92
N PRO A 384 -25.24 19.24 22.22
CA PRO A 384 -25.54 18.18 21.27
C PRO A 384 -26.05 18.74 19.93
N VAL A 385 -25.60 18.20 18.80
CA VAL A 385 -26.07 18.61 17.47
C VAL A 385 -26.31 17.43 16.57
N THR A 386 -27.41 17.46 15.84
CA THR A 386 -27.70 16.55 14.74
C THR A 386 -27.65 17.30 13.41
N ILE A 387 -26.84 16.84 12.47
CA ILE A 387 -26.76 17.36 11.11
C ILE A 387 -27.37 16.32 10.16
N ASN A 388 -28.49 16.66 9.52
CA ASN A 388 -29.09 15.84 8.48
C ASN A 388 -28.71 16.43 7.12
N GLY A 389 -27.95 15.67 6.34
CA GLY A 389 -27.52 16.07 5.00
C GLY A 389 -28.60 15.93 3.94
N ASN A 390 -29.54 14.99 4.10
CA ASN A 390 -30.59 14.70 3.12
C ASN A 390 -30.01 14.45 1.70
N ASP A 391 -28.91 13.70 1.62
CA ASP A 391 -28.14 13.37 0.40
C ASP A 391 -27.53 14.58 -0.31
N HIS A 392 -27.33 15.70 0.40
CA HIS A 392 -26.69 16.90 -0.15
C HIS A 392 -25.18 16.93 0.07
N ILE A 393 -24.51 17.75 -0.75
CA ILE A 393 -23.05 17.90 -0.74
C ILE A 393 -22.65 19.22 -0.09
N ILE A 394 -21.72 19.20 0.86
CA ILE A 394 -20.95 20.37 1.25
C ILE A 394 -19.54 20.23 0.68
N LYS A 395 -19.26 21.00 -0.39
CA LYS A 395 -17.97 21.01 -1.08
C LYS A 395 -17.10 22.18 -0.64
N PHE A 396 -15.86 21.90 -0.26
CA PHE A 396 -14.85 22.88 0.09
C PHE A 396 -13.81 22.99 -1.03
N THR A 397 -13.65 24.17 -1.61
CA THR A 397 -12.63 24.48 -2.64
C THR A 397 -11.70 25.63 -2.22
N GLY A 398 -12.01 26.27 -1.09
CA GLY A 398 -11.21 27.35 -0.51
C GLY A 398 -10.11 26.86 0.44
N GLU A 399 -9.34 27.81 0.97
CA GLU A 399 -8.38 27.55 2.05
C GLU A 399 -9.09 27.18 3.35
N ILE A 400 -8.77 26.03 3.93
CA ILE A 400 -9.14 25.68 5.30
C ILE A 400 -8.00 26.18 6.19
N ASN A 401 -8.28 27.22 6.97
CA ASN A 401 -7.32 27.82 7.89
C ASN A 401 -7.75 27.58 9.33
N ASP A 402 -6.83 27.02 10.08
CA ASP A 402 -7.04 26.45 11.40
C ASP A 402 -6.34 27.28 12.49
N GLY A 403 -5.28 28.03 12.17
CA GLY A 403 -4.66 29.02 13.07
C GLY A 403 -4.16 28.48 14.42
N TYR A 404 -4.15 27.15 14.63
CA TYR A 404 -3.55 26.40 15.74
C TYR A 404 -3.31 24.93 15.32
N ASN A 405 -2.37 24.24 15.98
CA ASN A 405 -1.86 22.88 15.66
C ASN A 405 -2.87 21.70 15.78
N GLN A 406 -4.17 21.98 15.87
CA GLN A 406 -5.24 21.01 16.07
C GLN A 406 -6.46 21.56 15.32
N MET A 407 -7.37 20.70 14.82
CA MET A 407 -8.80 20.98 14.48
C MET A 407 -9.26 20.72 13.03
N ALA A 408 -10.52 20.27 12.95
CA ALA A 408 -11.23 19.78 11.78
C ALA A 408 -12.35 20.72 11.30
N ILE A 409 -12.94 20.47 10.13
CA ILE A 409 -14.07 21.24 9.56
C ILE A 409 -15.22 21.34 10.56
N LEU A 410 -15.53 20.24 11.23
CA LEU A 410 -16.49 20.12 12.33
C LEU A 410 -15.73 19.69 13.59
N ARG A 411 -15.78 20.50 14.64
CA ARG A 411 -15.24 20.13 15.95
C ARG A 411 -16.35 20.19 16.99
N ASN A 412 -16.51 19.11 17.76
CA ASN A 412 -17.51 19.07 18.82
C ASN A 412 -16.91 18.75 20.19
N THR A 413 -17.55 19.31 21.22
CA THR A 413 -17.25 19.06 22.66
C THR A 413 -18.49 18.51 23.39
N ALA A 414 -19.46 18.00 22.64
CA ALA A 414 -20.70 17.38 23.08
C ALA A 414 -21.13 16.32 22.04
N ASP A 415 -22.34 15.77 22.14
CA ASP A 415 -22.79 14.72 21.20
C ASP A 415 -22.95 15.28 19.77
N LEU A 416 -22.46 14.56 18.77
CA LEU A 416 -22.61 14.89 17.35
C LEU A 416 -23.24 13.72 16.62
N THR A 417 -24.32 14.00 15.89
CA THR A 417 -24.89 13.07 14.91
C THR A 417 -24.79 13.68 13.52
N VAL A 418 -24.32 12.93 12.52
CA VAL A 418 -24.30 13.35 11.11
C VAL A 418 -24.90 12.22 10.26
N ASN A 419 -25.94 12.53 9.50
CA ASN A 419 -26.67 11.57 8.68
C ASN A 419 -26.72 12.01 7.22
N ASP A 420 -26.59 11.07 6.28
CA ASP A 420 -26.91 11.25 4.85
C ASP A 420 -26.26 12.50 4.21
N LEU A 421 -24.99 12.76 4.51
CA LEU A 421 -24.27 13.97 4.09
C LEU A 421 -22.98 13.62 3.35
N THR A 422 -22.77 14.23 2.19
CA THR A 422 -21.45 14.22 1.53
C THR A 422 -20.65 15.45 1.93
N ILE A 423 -19.48 15.27 2.54
CA ILE A 423 -18.50 16.34 2.78
C ILE A 423 -17.32 16.14 1.82
N ASP A 424 -17.28 16.98 0.78
CA ASP A 424 -16.26 16.95 -0.26
C ASP A 424 -15.18 18.00 0.00
N ALA A 425 -14.03 17.57 0.51
CA ALA A 425 -12.83 18.38 0.68
C ALA A 425 -11.75 18.08 -0.38
N SER A 426 -12.10 17.47 -1.52
CA SER A 426 -11.16 17.04 -2.56
C SER A 426 -10.36 18.18 -3.20
N GLU A 427 -10.92 19.39 -3.21
CA GLU A 427 -10.30 20.61 -3.78
C GLU A 427 -9.93 21.63 -2.71
N ALA A 428 -10.17 21.32 -1.42
CA ALA A 428 -9.84 22.22 -0.34
C ALA A 428 -8.33 22.42 -0.25
N ILE A 429 -7.90 23.62 0.14
CA ILE A 429 -6.49 23.99 0.27
C ILE A 429 -6.13 24.01 1.76
N SER A 430 -5.17 23.20 2.18
CA SER A 430 -4.67 23.20 3.57
C SER A 430 -3.76 24.40 3.80
N ALA A 431 -4.05 25.22 4.81
CA ALA A 431 -3.20 26.36 5.20
C ALA A 431 -1.95 25.94 5.99
N TRP A 432 -2.00 24.81 6.71
CA TRP A 432 -0.96 24.33 7.65
C TRP A 432 -0.73 22.82 7.54
N ASN A 433 0.53 22.37 7.59
CA ASN A 433 0.94 20.95 7.73
C ASN A 433 0.47 19.95 6.66
N ASN A 434 -0.07 20.40 5.52
CA ASN A 434 -0.47 19.51 4.40
C ASN A 434 -1.51 18.46 4.84
N ARG A 435 -2.41 18.86 5.74
CA ARG A 435 -3.40 18.04 6.44
C ARG A 435 -4.77 18.71 6.37
N ILE A 436 -5.83 17.93 6.16
CA ILE A 436 -7.22 18.36 6.32
C ILE A 436 -7.92 17.33 7.21
N ASN A 437 -8.56 17.81 8.28
CA ASN A 437 -9.43 16.99 9.12
C ASN A 437 -10.90 17.36 8.87
N VAL A 438 -11.81 16.38 8.80
CA VAL A 438 -13.24 16.69 8.61
C VAL A 438 -13.99 16.78 9.94
N ILE A 439 -13.96 15.74 10.79
CA ILE A 439 -14.60 15.72 12.10
C ILE A 439 -13.55 15.52 13.20
N SER A 440 -13.62 16.33 14.25
CA SER A 440 -12.82 16.19 15.47
C SER A 440 -13.71 16.13 16.70
N VAL A 441 -13.52 15.09 17.53
CA VAL A 441 -14.27 14.86 18.78
C VAL A 441 -13.33 15.05 19.97
N ASP A 442 -13.62 16.02 20.81
CA ASP A 442 -12.90 16.22 22.07
C ASP A 442 -13.62 15.62 23.28
N SER A 443 -14.95 15.50 23.23
CA SER A 443 -15.82 14.89 24.26
C SER A 443 -17.25 14.71 23.73
N GLY A 444 -18.03 13.81 24.32
CA GLY A 444 -19.41 13.47 23.90
C GLY A 444 -19.45 12.40 22.81
N ASP A 445 -20.63 11.84 22.54
CA ASP A 445 -20.79 10.71 21.61
C ASP A 445 -20.75 11.17 20.14
N LEU A 446 -20.26 10.31 19.25
CA LEU A 446 -20.31 10.53 17.81
C LEU A 446 -21.16 9.45 17.13
N THR A 447 -22.11 9.86 16.30
CA THR A 447 -22.85 8.99 15.38
C THR A 447 -22.73 9.51 13.96
N VAL A 448 -22.28 8.68 13.03
CA VAL A 448 -22.21 8.97 11.60
C VAL A 448 -22.89 7.86 10.83
N ASP A 449 -23.93 8.17 10.07
CA ASP A 449 -24.70 7.18 9.29
C ASP A 449 -24.94 7.67 7.85
N GLY A 450 -24.77 6.82 6.85
CA GLY A 450 -25.08 7.17 5.45
C GLY A 450 -24.22 8.29 4.84
N CYS A 451 -23.06 8.63 5.42
CA CYS A 451 -22.28 9.80 5.01
C CYS A 451 -21.13 9.45 4.05
N GLU A 452 -20.74 10.40 3.21
CA GLU A 452 -19.56 10.28 2.34
C GLU A 452 -18.54 11.38 2.65
N PHE A 453 -17.27 10.99 2.83
CA PHE A 453 -16.17 11.91 3.09
C PHE A 453 -15.12 11.78 1.99
N ILE A 454 -14.79 12.90 1.34
CA ILE A 454 -13.81 12.92 0.23
C ILE A 454 -12.66 13.87 0.56
N GLY A 455 -11.46 13.34 0.71
CA GLY A 455 -10.23 14.08 0.96
C GLY A 455 -9.51 14.52 -0.32
N ASN A 456 -8.66 15.54 -0.18
CA ASN A 456 -7.79 15.98 -1.28
C ASN A 456 -6.62 15.01 -1.45
N PRO A 457 -6.45 14.36 -2.62
CA PRO A 457 -5.41 13.36 -2.85
C PRO A 457 -3.98 13.93 -2.80
N ASN A 458 -3.82 15.26 -2.84
CA ASN A 458 -2.51 15.90 -2.68
C ASN A 458 -2.03 15.95 -1.21
N TYR A 459 -2.90 15.62 -0.25
CA TYR A 459 -2.61 15.68 1.18
C TYR A 459 -2.60 14.27 1.80
N THR A 460 -1.39 13.75 2.07
CA THR A 460 -1.19 12.40 2.60
C THR A 460 -1.35 12.27 4.12
N LYS A 461 -1.77 13.34 4.81
CA LYS A 461 -1.80 13.43 6.27
C LYS A 461 -3.19 13.74 6.86
N GLY A 462 -4.26 13.80 6.06
CA GLY A 462 -5.61 14.15 6.54
C GLY A 462 -6.35 13.03 7.28
N TRP A 463 -7.30 13.39 8.15
CA TRP A 463 -8.20 12.47 8.84
C TRP A 463 -9.67 12.80 8.50
N ALA A 464 -10.49 11.83 8.12
CA ALA A 464 -11.93 12.12 8.02
C ALA A 464 -12.53 12.30 9.42
N ILE A 465 -12.29 11.36 10.33
CA ILE A 465 -12.73 11.44 11.72
C ILE A 465 -11.52 11.24 12.65
N ILE A 466 -11.34 12.14 13.62
CA ILE A 466 -10.33 12.02 14.67
C ILE A 466 -10.91 12.30 16.07
N PHE A 467 -10.56 11.49 17.06
CA PHE A 467 -10.91 11.72 18.45
C PHE A 467 -9.67 11.80 19.36
N GLY A 468 -9.76 12.58 20.44
CA GLY A 468 -8.70 12.70 21.45
C GLY A 468 -7.57 13.69 21.14
N GLU A 469 -7.73 14.61 20.19
CA GLU A 469 -6.74 15.69 19.99
C GLU A 469 -6.77 16.77 21.10
N GLY A 470 -7.87 16.83 21.87
CA GLY A 470 -8.09 17.82 22.92
C GLY A 470 -7.71 17.38 24.35
N THR A 471 -8.02 18.22 25.34
CA THR A 471 -7.85 17.94 26.78
C THR A 471 -9.15 17.44 27.45
N GLY A 472 -10.11 16.96 26.66
CA GLY A 472 -11.40 16.47 27.14
C GLY A 472 -11.31 15.07 27.73
N ASP A 473 -12.24 14.74 28.63
CA ASP A 473 -12.42 13.39 29.17
C ASP A 473 -13.22 12.56 28.16
N LEU A 474 -12.64 11.45 27.70
CA LEU A 474 -13.22 10.55 26.70
C LEU A 474 -13.74 9.23 27.31
N SER A 475 -13.61 9.05 28.63
CA SER A 475 -13.86 7.75 29.27
C SER A 475 -15.29 7.22 29.13
N ASP A 476 -16.26 8.11 28.90
CA ASP A 476 -17.67 7.78 28.68
C ASP A 476 -18.12 7.98 27.20
N THR A 477 -17.20 8.29 26.27
CA THR A 477 -17.53 8.58 24.86
C THR A 477 -17.72 7.31 24.04
N GLU A 478 -18.83 7.21 23.31
CA GLU A 478 -19.10 6.17 22.32
C GLU A 478 -18.99 6.72 20.88
N ILE A 479 -18.32 5.97 20.00
CA ILE A 479 -18.17 6.31 18.58
C ILE A 479 -18.89 5.27 17.73
N SER A 480 -19.84 5.69 16.88
CA SER A 480 -20.55 4.82 15.94
C SER A 480 -20.50 5.39 14.52
N VAL A 481 -20.03 4.58 13.56
CA VAL A 481 -19.88 4.93 12.15
C VAL A 481 -20.47 3.81 11.29
N THR A 482 -21.58 4.06 10.61
CA THR A 482 -22.31 3.05 9.84
C THR A 482 -22.63 3.52 8.43
N ASN A 483 -22.75 2.59 7.48
CA ASN A 483 -23.23 2.84 6.11
C ASN A 483 -22.52 4.01 5.38
N SER A 484 -21.26 4.27 5.70
CA SER A 484 -20.55 5.50 5.28
C SER A 484 -19.37 5.21 4.35
N SER A 485 -18.88 6.19 3.60
CA SER A 485 -17.72 6.05 2.72
C SER A 485 -16.64 7.11 2.99
N PHE A 486 -15.37 6.69 2.85
CA PHE A 486 -14.19 7.50 3.14
C PHE A 486 -13.19 7.38 2.01
N LYS A 487 -12.78 8.49 1.39
CA LYS A 487 -11.89 8.48 0.23
C LYS A 487 -10.71 9.45 0.39
N ASN A 488 -9.50 9.01 0.06
CA ASN A 488 -8.27 9.84 0.03
C ASN A 488 -7.91 10.51 1.38
N PHE A 489 -7.91 9.73 2.46
CA PHE A 489 -7.46 10.19 3.78
C PHE A 489 -6.33 9.31 4.29
N LYS A 490 -5.44 9.83 5.14
CA LYS A 490 -4.51 8.93 5.86
C LYS A 490 -5.31 7.94 6.72
N TYR A 491 -6.30 8.46 7.42
CA TYR A 491 -7.23 7.68 8.24
C TYR A 491 -8.67 8.14 7.99
N GLY A 492 -9.56 7.20 7.71
CA GLY A 492 -11.00 7.43 7.72
C GLY A 492 -11.49 7.65 9.16
N VAL A 493 -11.07 6.78 10.09
CA VAL A 493 -11.41 6.92 11.52
C VAL A 493 -10.15 6.67 12.36
N SER A 494 -9.79 7.59 13.26
CA SER A 494 -8.61 7.45 14.11
C SER A 494 -8.73 8.09 15.48
N ASP A 495 -7.89 7.67 16.42
CA ASP A 495 -7.52 8.44 17.60
C ASP A 495 -6.28 9.32 17.38
N SER A 496 -5.98 10.23 18.33
CA SER A 496 -4.85 11.16 18.26
C SER A 496 -3.49 10.58 18.71
N GLN A 497 -3.48 9.41 19.36
CA GLN A 497 -2.32 8.77 20.01
C GLN A 497 -1.51 9.64 21.01
N ALA A 498 -1.93 10.88 21.23
CA ALA A 498 -1.26 11.86 22.10
C ALA A 498 -2.00 12.09 23.43
N GLY A 499 -3.25 11.62 23.54
CA GLY A 499 -4.06 11.65 24.76
C GLY A 499 -3.76 10.45 25.67
N THR A 500 -3.93 10.64 26.99
CA THR A 500 -3.74 9.57 28.00
C THR A 500 -5.01 8.74 28.25
N GLU A 501 -6.10 8.98 27.52
CA GLU A 501 -7.43 8.39 27.77
C GLU A 501 -8.02 7.79 26.49
N ASP A 502 -8.54 6.56 26.57
CA ASP A 502 -9.25 5.86 25.50
C ASP A 502 -10.75 6.25 25.53
N VAL A 503 -11.43 6.16 24.40
CA VAL A 503 -12.92 6.20 24.38
C VAL A 503 -13.51 4.95 25.05
N ALA A 504 -14.79 4.98 25.42
CA ALA A 504 -15.48 3.81 25.99
C ALA A 504 -15.60 2.70 24.94
N SER A 505 -16.21 3.02 23.79
CA SER A 505 -16.44 2.06 22.71
C SER A 505 -16.35 2.66 21.31
N VAL A 506 -16.06 1.80 20.32
CA VAL A 506 -16.04 2.15 18.89
C VAL A 506 -16.77 1.09 18.07
N GLU A 507 -17.78 1.50 17.30
CA GLU A 507 -18.48 0.69 16.31
C GLU A 507 -18.27 1.27 14.90
N ILE A 508 -17.81 0.45 13.96
CA ILE A 508 -17.68 0.81 12.54
C ILE A 508 -18.27 -0.32 11.69
N SER A 509 -19.36 -0.07 10.96
CA SER A 509 -19.99 -1.14 10.15
C SER A 509 -20.52 -0.73 8.79
N ASN A 510 -20.61 -1.70 7.88
CA ASN A 510 -21.15 -1.55 6.52
C ASN A 510 -20.61 -0.32 5.75
N SER A 511 -19.35 0.05 5.97
CA SER A 511 -18.74 1.27 5.45
C SER A 511 -17.61 0.97 4.45
N VAL A 512 -17.28 1.91 3.58
CA VAL A 512 -16.28 1.77 2.52
C VAL A 512 -15.11 2.73 2.75
N PHE A 513 -13.88 2.24 2.65
CA PHE A 513 -12.66 3.01 2.84
C PHE A 513 -11.75 2.87 1.61
N GLU A 514 -11.60 3.93 0.82
CA GLU A 514 -10.77 4.00 -0.39
C GLU A 514 -9.55 4.91 -0.15
N ALA A 515 -8.35 4.35 -0.20
CA ALA A 515 -7.10 4.99 0.22
C ALA A 515 -7.26 5.66 1.60
N ALA A 516 -7.81 4.94 2.58
CA ALA A 516 -8.07 5.39 3.94
C ALA A 516 -8.03 4.24 4.97
N SER A 517 -7.48 4.50 6.16
CA SER A 517 -7.30 3.47 7.22
C SER A 517 -8.15 3.72 8.47
N ILE A 518 -8.38 2.67 9.26
CA ILE A 518 -8.98 2.70 10.59
C ILE A 518 -7.85 2.52 11.63
N ASN A 519 -7.72 3.42 12.61
CA ASN A 519 -6.69 3.34 13.66
C ASN A 519 -7.22 3.85 15.00
N VAL A 520 -7.87 2.97 15.76
CA VAL A 520 -8.68 3.35 16.92
C VAL A 520 -8.17 2.72 18.22
N SER A 521 -8.50 3.35 19.34
CA SER A 521 -8.35 2.76 20.67
C SER A 521 -9.64 2.86 21.47
N ALA A 522 -9.86 1.92 22.38
CA ALA A 522 -10.98 1.95 23.32
C ALA A 522 -10.61 1.26 24.64
N SER A 523 -11.34 1.57 25.70
CA SER A 523 -11.18 0.99 27.03
C SER A 523 -12.11 -0.20 27.29
N GLU A 524 -13.28 -0.27 26.63
CA GLU A 524 -14.27 -1.34 26.84
C GLU A 524 -14.48 -2.23 25.61
N GLU A 525 -14.91 -1.69 24.46
CA GLU A 525 -15.31 -2.48 23.28
C GLU A 525 -14.95 -1.82 21.93
N VAL A 526 -14.50 -2.61 20.96
CA VAL A 526 -14.35 -2.22 19.56
C VAL A 526 -15.02 -3.25 18.64
N THR A 527 -15.98 -2.81 17.82
CA THR A 527 -16.68 -3.64 16.83
C THR A 527 -16.49 -3.05 15.43
N ILE A 528 -15.89 -3.80 14.52
CA ILE A 528 -15.64 -3.38 13.13
C ILE A 528 -16.20 -4.47 12.20
N THR A 529 -17.33 -4.24 11.53
CA THR A 529 -18.03 -5.31 10.79
C THR A 529 -18.49 -4.96 9.38
N ASP A 530 -18.41 -5.90 8.45
CA ASP A 530 -18.97 -5.77 7.09
C ASP A 530 -18.46 -4.53 6.30
N ASN A 531 -17.28 -4.02 6.61
CA ASN A 531 -16.67 -2.87 5.90
C ASN A 531 -15.85 -3.31 4.68
N LYS A 532 -15.74 -2.46 3.66
CA LYS A 532 -14.86 -2.66 2.50
C LYS A 532 -13.66 -1.72 2.56
N MET A 533 -12.45 -2.27 2.54
CA MET A 533 -11.20 -1.51 2.49
C MET A 533 -10.52 -1.69 1.13
N ASP A 534 -10.16 -0.59 0.48
CA ASP A 534 -9.41 -0.49 -0.77
C ASP A 534 -8.24 0.48 -0.51
N GLY A 535 -7.01 -0.01 -0.32
CA GLY A 535 -5.84 0.84 -0.07
C GLY A 535 -5.64 1.39 1.35
N GLY A 536 -6.09 0.67 2.40
CA GLY A 536 -5.90 1.05 3.82
C GLY A 536 -5.89 -0.14 4.80
N TYR A 537 -5.74 0.12 6.11
CA TYR A 537 -5.60 -0.92 7.16
C TYR A 537 -6.51 -0.71 8.37
N ILE A 538 -6.54 -1.68 9.31
CA ILE A 538 -7.32 -1.63 10.55
C ILE A 538 -6.42 -1.88 11.76
N LYS A 539 -6.22 -0.88 12.61
CA LYS A 539 -5.48 -0.97 13.86
C LYS A 539 -6.39 -0.70 15.05
N VAL A 540 -6.29 -1.56 16.06
CA VAL A 540 -7.02 -1.45 17.33
C VAL A 540 -6.02 -1.51 18.48
N SER A 541 -6.10 -0.56 19.41
CA SER A 541 -5.24 -0.47 20.60
C SER A 541 -6.02 -0.09 21.88
N SER A 542 -5.33 -0.03 23.01
CA SER A 542 -5.83 0.56 24.25
C SER A 542 -4.64 1.16 25.02
N TYR A 543 -4.79 2.39 25.51
CA TYR A 543 -3.77 3.15 26.23
C TYR A 543 -4.02 3.22 27.75
N THR A 544 -5.22 2.87 28.22
CA THR A 544 -5.65 3.10 29.62
C THR A 544 -5.71 1.88 30.52
N GLN A 545 -5.42 0.67 30.02
CA GLN A 545 -5.69 -0.54 30.82
C GLN A 545 -4.78 -0.71 32.05
N SER A 546 -5.43 -0.69 33.21
CA SER A 546 -4.92 -1.30 34.45
C SER A 546 -4.86 -2.83 34.27
N PRO A 547 -3.97 -3.59 34.94
CA PRO A 547 -3.78 -5.04 34.75
C PRO A 547 -5.00 -5.96 35.03
N GLN A 548 -6.23 -5.43 35.14
CA GLN A 548 -7.45 -6.14 35.56
C GLN A 548 -8.71 -5.89 34.69
N GLN A 549 -8.67 -5.01 33.68
CA GLN A 549 -9.78 -4.85 32.71
C GLN A 549 -9.37 -5.46 31.36
N ASN A 550 -10.34 -5.88 30.55
CA ASN A 550 -10.10 -6.54 29.26
C ASN A 550 -10.89 -5.81 28.17
N LEU A 551 -10.21 -5.34 27.12
CA LEU A 551 -10.83 -4.81 25.91
C LEU A 551 -11.49 -5.95 25.11
N ILE A 552 -12.74 -5.77 24.72
CA ILE A 552 -13.47 -6.66 23.80
C ILE A 552 -13.27 -6.17 22.37
N VAL A 553 -12.82 -7.04 21.47
CA VAL A 553 -12.62 -6.69 20.04
C VAL A 553 -13.35 -7.68 19.14
N THR A 554 -14.25 -7.17 18.29
CA THR A 554 -15.01 -7.91 17.28
C THR A 554 -14.68 -7.35 15.90
N VAL A 555 -14.01 -8.11 15.03
CA VAL A 555 -13.74 -7.69 13.64
C VAL A 555 -14.15 -8.80 12.68
N THR A 556 -15.31 -8.68 12.03
CA THR A 556 -15.88 -9.76 11.20
C THR A 556 -16.52 -9.25 9.92
N GLY A 557 -16.48 -10.01 8.83
CA GLY A 557 -17.21 -9.66 7.59
C GLY A 557 -16.59 -8.54 6.75
N ASN A 558 -15.51 -7.91 7.21
CA ASN A 558 -14.82 -6.88 6.44
C ASN A 558 -14.07 -7.46 5.23
N THR A 559 -14.20 -6.85 4.06
CA THR A 559 -13.48 -7.21 2.83
C THR A 559 -12.29 -6.27 2.63
N LEU A 560 -11.08 -6.82 2.51
CA LEU A 560 -9.87 -6.09 2.13
C LEU A 560 -9.60 -6.35 0.65
N ASP A 561 -9.20 -5.33 -0.12
CA ASP A 561 -8.81 -5.49 -1.52
C ASP A 561 -7.63 -6.49 -1.68
N GLU A 562 -7.61 -7.20 -2.80
CA GLU A 562 -6.70 -8.30 -3.13
C GLU A 562 -5.21 -7.87 -3.19
N ASP A 563 -4.93 -6.55 -3.18
CA ASP A 563 -3.60 -5.95 -3.19
C ASP A 563 -3.22 -5.24 -1.86
N PHE A 564 -4.03 -5.30 -0.78
CA PHE A 564 -3.78 -4.57 0.48
C PHE A 564 -4.10 -5.40 1.75
N ALA A 565 -3.17 -6.26 2.17
CA ALA A 565 -3.11 -6.83 3.53
C ALA A 565 -1.77 -6.47 4.19
N ALA A 566 -1.51 -5.18 4.32
CA ALA A 566 -0.25 -4.60 4.76
C ALA A 566 -0.48 -3.43 5.72
N ASP A 567 -1.01 -3.69 6.92
CA ASP A 567 -0.71 -2.96 8.18
C ASP A 567 -1.68 -3.35 9.32
N ASN A 568 -1.75 -4.62 9.71
CA ASN A 568 -2.38 -5.01 10.98
C ASN A 568 -1.32 -5.53 11.96
N GLN A 569 -0.59 -4.60 12.59
CA GLN A 569 0.20 -4.90 13.77
C GLN A 569 -0.74 -5.07 14.97
N ILE A 570 -0.93 -6.30 15.43
CA ILE A 570 -1.41 -6.56 16.80
C ILE A 570 -0.18 -6.87 17.65
N GLN A 571 0.35 -5.85 18.35
CA GLN A 571 1.19 -6.09 19.53
C GLN A 571 0.29 -6.02 20.77
N ALA A 572 -0.03 -7.18 21.34
CA ALA A 572 -0.67 -7.25 22.64
C ALA A 572 0.34 -7.71 23.70
N GLY A 573 0.53 -6.87 24.71
CA GLY A 573 0.92 -7.35 26.04
C GLY A 573 -0.22 -8.17 26.64
N THR A 574 -0.34 -9.43 26.21
CA THR A 574 -1.14 -10.55 26.75
C THR A 574 -2.68 -10.42 26.84
N VAL A 575 -3.33 -10.99 25.80
CA VAL A 575 -4.59 -11.78 25.71
C VAL A 575 -5.90 -11.23 26.30
N ILE A 576 -6.95 -11.09 25.48
CA ILE A 576 -8.30 -11.71 25.65
C ILE A 576 -8.94 -12.09 24.30
N ASN A 577 -9.63 -13.25 24.34
CA ASN A 577 -10.19 -14.04 23.25
C ASN A 577 -11.49 -13.48 22.64
N ALA A 578 -11.53 -13.41 21.31
CA ALA A 578 -12.72 -13.68 20.50
C ALA A 578 -12.30 -14.55 19.30
N GLN A 579 -13.21 -15.41 18.85
CA GLN A 579 -12.96 -16.65 18.12
C GLN A 579 -12.30 -16.49 16.73
N GLU A 580 -11.51 -17.52 16.36
CA GLU A 580 -11.07 -17.93 15.01
C GLU A 580 -10.97 -16.83 13.91
N GLY A 581 -9.75 -16.42 13.59
CA GLY A 581 -9.41 -15.85 12.28
C GLY A 581 -8.86 -14.43 12.26
N PHE A 582 -7.61 -14.25 12.68
CA PHE A 582 -6.79 -13.10 12.25
C PHE A 582 -5.52 -13.66 11.60
N VAL A 583 -5.39 -13.46 10.29
CA VAL A 583 -4.34 -14.08 9.48
C VAL A 583 -3.37 -12.97 9.07
N LEU A 584 -2.10 -13.07 9.47
CA LEU A 584 -1.00 -12.36 8.80
C LEU A 584 -0.76 -13.04 7.44
N PRO A 585 -0.44 -12.31 6.36
CA PRO A 585 -0.04 -12.96 5.13
C PRO A 585 1.21 -13.80 5.41
N VAL A 586 1.11 -15.10 5.17
CA VAL A 586 2.18 -16.06 5.45
C VAL A 586 3.27 -16.04 4.38
N ALA A 587 2.92 -15.59 3.17
CA ALA A 587 3.81 -15.60 2.02
C ALA A 587 3.58 -14.41 1.08
N THR A 588 4.62 -14.05 0.31
CA THR A 588 4.54 -13.08 -0.80
C THR A 588 5.06 -13.72 -2.09
N VAL A 589 4.36 -13.51 -3.21
CA VAL A 589 4.80 -13.93 -4.56
C VAL A 589 4.66 -12.75 -5.51
N SER A 590 5.75 -12.34 -6.16
CA SER A 590 5.76 -11.19 -7.10
C SER A 590 5.12 -9.92 -6.52
N GLY A 591 5.31 -9.68 -5.21
CA GLY A 591 4.75 -8.54 -4.47
C GLY A 591 3.30 -8.75 -3.96
N LYS A 592 2.59 -9.79 -4.40
CA LYS A 592 1.24 -10.13 -3.89
C LYS A 592 1.34 -10.97 -2.62
N LYS A 593 0.51 -10.65 -1.62
CA LYS A 593 0.52 -11.30 -0.30
C LYS A 593 -0.55 -12.38 -0.21
N TYR A 594 -0.24 -13.51 0.44
CA TYR A 594 -1.09 -14.70 0.52
C TYR A 594 -1.29 -15.15 1.96
N MET A 595 -2.50 -15.60 2.28
CA MET A 595 -2.92 -15.91 3.66
C MET A 595 -2.64 -17.36 4.08
N THR A 596 -2.37 -18.25 3.12
CA THR A 596 -1.94 -19.64 3.37
C THR A 596 -0.76 -19.98 2.47
N LEU A 597 0.15 -20.82 2.94
CA LEU A 597 1.32 -21.23 2.15
C LEU A 597 0.83 -22.01 0.93
N LYS A 598 -0.24 -22.81 1.11
CA LYS A 598 -0.94 -23.50 0.01
C LYS A 598 -1.43 -22.56 -1.09
N SER A 599 -2.06 -21.44 -0.74
CA SER A 599 -2.54 -20.47 -1.74
C SER A 599 -1.40 -19.76 -2.47
N ALA A 600 -0.32 -19.44 -1.77
CA ALA A 600 0.86 -18.81 -2.36
C ALA A 600 1.53 -19.72 -3.38
N VAL A 601 1.75 -20.98 -3.00
CA VAL A 601 2.31 -22.02 -3.89
C VAL A 601 1.41 -22.27 -5.10
N ALA A 602 0.08 -22.25 -4.91
CA ALA A 602 -0.87 -22.45 -6.01
C ALA A 602 -0.91 -21.27 -7.01
N ALA A 603 -0.62 -20.05 -6.55
CA ALA A 603 -0.67 -18.84 -7.38
C ALA A 603 0.67 -18.53 -8.08
N ALA A 604 1.79 -19.06 -7.56
CA ALA A 604 3.12 -18.84 -8.10
C ALA A 604 3.29 -19.45 -9.51
N LYS A 605 3.94 -18.69 -10.39
CA LYS A 605 4.26 -19.05 -11.77
C LYS A 605 5.70 -19.55 -11.89
N ASP A 606 6.00 -20.18 -13.02
CA ASP A 606 7.32 -20.73 -13.32
C ASP A 606 8.43 -19.67 -13.18
N GLY A 607 9.44 -19.95 -12.34
CA GLY A 607 10.55 -19.07 -12.02
C GLY A 607 10.30 -18.04 -10.90
N GLU A 608 9.09 -17.96 -10.33
CA GLU A 608 8.79 -17.02 -9.24
C GLU A 608 9.31 -17.49 -7.88
N ILE A 609 9.47 -16.52 -6.97
CA ILE A 609 9.91 -16.74 -5.60
C ILE A 609 8.73 -16.53 -4.65
N VAL A 610 8.49 -17.51 -3.80
CA VAL A 610 7.56 -17.45 -2.66
C VAL A 610 8.36 -17.11 -1.40
N TYR A 611 8.24 -15.86 -0.96
CA TYR A 611 8.87 -15.38 0.28
C TYR A 611 7.96 -15.68 1.47
N LEU A 612 8.37 -16.59 2.35
CA LEU A 612 7.68 -16.94 3.59
C LEU A 612 8.08 -16.01 4.72
N MET A 613 7.10 -15.47 5.44
CA MET A 613 7.37 -14.72 6.67
C MET A 613 7.81 -15.69 7.79
N PRO A 614 8.54 -15.25 8.82
CA PRO A 614 8.79 -16.08 10.00
C PRO A 614 7.48 -16.47 10.67
N GLY A 615 7.33 -17.75 11.00
CA GLY A 615 6.09 -18.29 11.55
C GLY A 615 6.05 -19.82 11.47
N THR A 616 5.00 -20.44 12.00
CA THR A 616 4.76 -21.88 11.88
C THR A 616 3.53 -22.14 11.02
N TYR A 617 3.68 -22.99 10.00
CA TYR A 617 2.65 -23.28 9.01
C TYR A 617 2.28 -24.76 9.04
N GLU A 618 1.00 -25.08 9.17
CA GLU A 618 0.50 -26.47 9.26
C GLU A 618 -0.13 -26.96 7.93
N ASP A 619 0.03 -26.20 6.84
CA ASP A 619 -0.52 -26.54 5.53
C ASP A 619 0.21 -27.73 4.88
N GLU A 620 -0.53 -28.73 4.41
CA GLU A 620 -0.03 -29.71 3.44
C GLU A 620 0.14 -29.04 2.07
N ILE A 621 1.37 -29.05 1.54
CA ILE A 621 1.70 -28.42 0.26
C ILE A 621 2.24 -29.40 -0.78
N THR A 622 1.71 -29.25 -2.00
CA THR A 622 2.18 -29.92 -3.21
C THR A 622 2.64 -28.87 -4.22
N VAL A 623 3.93 -28.89 -4.57
CA VAL A 623 4.55 -27.92 -5.48
C VAL A 623 4.52 -28.47 -6.91
N ASN A 624 3.59 -27.97 -7.73
CA ASN A 624 3.39 -28.43 -9.13
C ASN A 624 4.01 -27.49 -10.19
N THR A 625 4.56 -26.35 -9.78
CA THR A 625 5.18 -25.32 -10.65
C THR A 625 6.66 -25.13 -10.27
N SER A 626 7.54 -24.83 -11.23
CA SER A 626 8.97 -24.62 -10.92
C SER A 626 9.16 -23.29 -10.20
N ILE A 627 9.38 -23.31 -8.89
CA ILE A 627 9.42 -22.11 -8.05
C ILE A 627 10.51 -22.22 -6.98
N THR A 628 10.86 -21.08 -6.38
CA THR A 628 11.70 -21.02 -5.17
C THR A 628 10.83 -20.69 -3.96
N ILE A 629 10.93 -21.44 -2.88
CA ILE A 629 10.29 -21.13 -1.59
C ILE A 629 11.40 -20.81 -0.59
N THR A 630 11.39 -19.60 -0.04
CA THR A 630 12.45 -19.12 0.86
C THR A 630 11.90 -18.26 1.98
N GLY A 631 12.59 -18.18 3.12
CA GLY A 631 12.32 -17.14 4.12
C GLY A 631 12.55 -15.73 3.56
N ASP A 632 11.71 -14.77 3.94
CA ASP A 632 11.80 -13.36 3.52
C ASP A 632 13.09 -12.70 4.07
N PRO A 633 14.01 -12.25 3.20
CA PRO A 633 15.26 -11.62 3.63
C PRO A 633 15.08 -10.22 4.24
N ASN A 634 13.93 -9.57 4.07
CA ASN A 634 13.68 -8.18 4.50
C ASN A 634 12.92 -8.07 5.83
N TYR A 635 12.49 -9.19 6.41
CA TYR A 635 11.75 -9.17 7.68
C TYR A 635 12.69 -8.83 8.85
N GLY A 636 12.42 -7.70 9.54
CA GLY A 636 13.19 -7.23 10.71
C GLY A 636 13.98 -5.93 10.55
N ILE A 637 13.89 -5.24 9.40
CA ILE A 637 14.60 -3.96 9.15
C ILE A 637 13.73 -2.76 9.56
N SER A 638 13.24 -2.74 10.79
CA SER A 638 12.52 -1.60 11.37
C SER A 638 12.90 -1.39 12.84
N THR A 639 14.18 -1.08 13.09
CA THR A 639 14.73 -0.28 14.21
C THR A 639 16.25 -0.56 14.37
N PRO A 640 17.10 0.44 14.67
CA PRO A 640 18.50 0.21 15.00
C PRO A 640 18.66 0.02 16.51
N SER A 641 18.46 -1.21 17.00
CA SER A 641 19.12 -1.67 18.24
C SER A 641 19.03 -3.19 18.34
N THR A 642 20.19 -3.84 18.27
CA THR A 642 20.44 -5.30 18.33
C THR A 642 19.96 -6.13 17.15
N LYS A 643 20.92 -6.60 16.35
CA LYS A 643 20.74 -7.58 15.26
C LYS A 643 20.39 -8.94 15.88
N ALA A 644 19.10 -9.16 16.19
CA ALA A 644 18.60 -10.48 16.52
C ALA A 644 18.66 -11.37 15.26
N ALA A 645 19.03 -12.65 15.40
CA ALA A 645 19.05 -13.59 14.28
C ALA A 645 17.64 -13.68 13.66
N ILE A 646 17.54 -13.58 12.34
CA ILE A 646 16.27 -13.74 11.62
C ILE A 646 15.80 -15.19 11.85
N GLU A 647 14.62 -15.37 12.45
CA GLU A 647 14.05 -16.69 12.72
C GLU A 647 13.56 -17.32 11.41
N LYS A 648 14.01 -18.54 11.09
CA LYS A 648 13.61 -19.26 9.86
C LYS A 648 12.14 -19.67 9.93
N PRO A 649 11.36 -19.54 8.84
CA PRO A 649 9.98 -20.02 8.81
C PRO A 649 9.89 -21.55 8.99
N VAL A 650 8.91 -22.02 9.76
CA VAL A 650 8.70 -23.43 10.10
C VAL A 650 7.52 -23.99 9.33
N ILE A 651 7.76 -24.99 8.48
CA ILE A 651 6.73 -25.83 7.86
C ILE A 651 6.55 -27.06 8.75
N LYS A 652 5.40 -27.12 9.43
CA LYS A 652 5.05 -28.17 10.38
C LYS A 652 4.26 -29.27 9.70
N ILE A 653 4.76 -30.49 9.81
CA ILE A 653 4.26 -31.67 9.13
C ILE A 653 3.54 -32.55 10.14
N SER A 654 2.24 -32.78 9.90
CA SER A 654 1.35 -33.56 10.78
C SER A 654 0.92 -34.90 10.19
N ASP A 655 0.91 -35.04 8.86
CA ASP A 655 0.74 -36.30 8.14
C ASP A 655 1.94 -36.51 7.21
N VAL A 656 2.50 -37.72 7.22
CA VAL A 656 3.63 -38.09 6.36
C VAL A 656 3.29 -39.24 5.41
N THR A 657 2.01 -39.63 5.30
CA THR A 657 1.60 -40.85 4.59
C THR A 657 2.11 -40.93 3.13
N ASN A 658 2.26 -39.80 2.43
CA ASN A 658 2.77 -39.72 1.05
C ASN A 658 4.02 -38.82 0.87
N GLY A 659 4.65 -38.39 1.96
CA GLY A 659 5.64 -37.31 1.99
C GLY A 659 5.02 -36.03 2.58
N GLY A 660 5.67 -35.42 3.57
CA GLY A 660 5.09 -34.27 4.28
C GLY A 660 4.90 -33.02 3.40
N VAL A 661 5.91 -32.74 2.57
CA VAL A 661 5.88 -31.72 1.50
C VAL A 661 6.21 -32.41 0.19
N GLU A 662 5.30 -32.33 -0.78
CA GLU A 662 5.43 -32.98 -2.09
C GLU A 662 5.89 -31.98 -3.16
N TYR A 663 6.76 -32.42 -4.07
CA TYR A 663 7.18 -31.62 -5.22
C TYR A 663 7.08 -32.46 -6.51
N HIS A 664 6.39 -31.91 -7.50
CA HIS A 664 6.11 -32.54 -8.80
C HIS A 664 6.66 -31.75 -9.99
N ALA A 665 7.12 -30.52 -9.77
CA ALA A 665 7.68 -29.66 -10.81
C ALA A 665 9.13 -30.03 -11.18
N PRO A 666 9.61 -29.66 -12.39
CA PRO A 666 10.94 -30.03 -12.85
C PRO A 666 12.06 -29.30 -12.12
N ASN A 667 11.90 -28.03 -11.70
CA ASN A 667 12.94 -27.28 -10.96
C ASN A 667 12.35 -26.63 -9.69
N VAL A 668 12.66 -27.15 -8.50
CA VAL A 668 12.16 -26.59 -7.22
C VAL A 668 13.30 -26.26 -6.29
N THR A 669 13.26 -25.07 -5.69
CA THR A 669 14.25 -24.65 -4.68
C THR A 669 13.59 -24.40 -3.34
N PHE A 670 14.16 -24.94 -2.26
CA PHE A 670 13.83 -24.61 -0.88
C PHE A 670 15.07 -24.01 -0.21
N ASP A 671 14.96 -22.78 0.30
CA ASP A 671 16.08 -22.08 0.92
C ASP A 671 15.69 -21.44 2.26
N ASN A 672 16.54 -21.54 3.28
CA ASN A 672 16.36 -20.83 4.56
C ASN A 672 15.02 -21.14 5.29
N LEU A 673 14.62 -22.42 5.36
CA LEU A 673 13.39 -22.89 6.01
C LEU A 673 13.66 -23.92 7.13
N VAL A 674 12.66 -24.19 7.97
CA VAL A 674 12.64 -25.32 8.91
C VAL A 674 11.52 -26.29 8.51
N PHE A 675 11.84 -27.56 8.35
CA PHE A 675 10.86 -28.64 8.18
C PHE A 675 10.75 -29.41 9.50
N GLU A 676 9.62 -29.27 10.19
CA GLU A 676 9.39 -29.87 11.50
C GLU A 676 8.33 -30.96 11.44
N VAL A 677 8.71 -32.21 11.68
CA VAL A 677 7.76 -33.32 11.83
C VAL A 677 7.25 -33.35 13.26
N SER A 678 5.95 -33.17 13.44
CA SER A 678 5.32 -33.03 14.75
C SER A 678 5.38 -34.30 15.61
N GLU A 679 5.34 -34.16 16.93
CA GLU A 679 5.36 -35.29 17.88
C GLU A 679 4.21 -36.29 17.66
N ASN A 680 3.08 -35.80 17.15
CA ASN A 680 1.85 -36.57 16.91
C ASN A 680 1.71 -37.03 15.45
N ALA A 681 2.73 -36.88 14.63
CA ALA A 681 2.65 -37.23 13.21
C ALA A 681 2.22 -38.69 13.01
N THR A 682 1.33 -38.93 12.04
CA THR A 682 0.87 -40.27 11.67
C THR A 682 1.40 -40.69 10.30
N GLY A 683 1.72 -41.98 10.16
CA GLY A 683 2.30 -42.56 8.95
C GLY A 683 3.48 -43.46 9.31
N ALA A 684 3.63 -44.61 8.66
CA ALA A 684 4.72 -45.56 8.94
C ALA A 684 5.12 -46.33 7.68
N GLY A 685 6.40 -46.28 7.33
CA GLY A 685 6.97 -46.99 6.18
C GLY A 685 8.43 -46.60 5.96
N TRP A 686 9.23 -47.53 5.46
CA TRP A 686 10.68 -47.35 5.25
C TRP A 686 11.04 -46.32 4.15
N ASN A 687 10.06 -45.84 3.38
CA ASN A 687 10.25 -44.98 2.21
C ASN A 687 9.49 -43.63 2.31
N ILE A 688 9.25 -43.16 3.53
CA ILE A 688 8.52 -41.90 3.80
C ILE A 688 9.51 -40.83 4.25
N SER A 689 9.39 -39.61 3.69
CA SER A 689 10.23 -38.47 4.04
C SER A 689 9.46 -37.20 4.42
N ALA A 690 10.12 -36.29 5.15
CA ALA A 690 9.55 -34.97 5.46
C ALA A 690 9.36 -34.13 4.18
N LEU A 691 10.34 -34.16 3.28
CA LEU A 691 10.28 -33.58 1.94
C LEU A 691 10.48 -34.69 0.91
N GLY A 692 9.53 -34.91 0.01
CA GLY A 692 9.64 -36.01 -0.97
C GLY A 692 8.31 -36.47 -1.55
N TYR A 693 8.35 -37.45 -2.46
CA TYR A 693 7.21 -37.91 -3.23
C TYR A 693 7.05 -39.43 -3.25
N TYR A 694 5.79 -39.92 -3.27
CA TYR A 694 5.42 -41.33 -3.36
C TYR A 694 4.89 -41.76 -4.75
N TYR A 695 5.70 -42.53 -5.49
CA TYR A 695 5.29 -43.65 -6.38
C TYR A 695 4.50 -43.47 -7.70
N GLU A 696 4.35 -42.29 -8.32
CA GLU A 696 4.09 -42.22 -9.78
C GLU A 696 5.35 -41.88 -10.60
N ILE A 697 5.61 -42.70 -11.63
CA ILE A 697 6.69 -42.52 -12.61
C ILE A 697 6.36 -41.29 -13.46
N VAL A 698 6.65 -40.10 -12.94
CA VAL A 698 6.61 -38.86 -13.74
C VAL A 698 7.97 -38.76 -14.45
N LYS A 699 7.97 -39.03 -15.75
CA LYS A 699 9.12 -38.76 -16.62
C LYS A 699 9.29 -37.25 -16.73
N ASP A 700 10.53 -36.76 -16.71
CA ASP A 700 10.94 -35.35 -16.88
C ASP A 700 11.03 -34.48 -15.60
N ARG A 701 11.65 -35.00 -14.52
CA ARG A 701 12.09 -34.17 -13.36
C ARG A 701 13.59 -33.83 -13.50
N ASP A 702 13.94 -32.54 -13.50
CA ASP A 702 15.27 -32.08 -13.90
C ASP A 702 16.11 -31.39 -12.79
N GLY A 703 15.56 -30.97 -11.64
CA GLY A 703 16.26 -30.14 -10.63
C GLY A 703 15.58 -30.01 -9.23
N LEU A 704 16.20 -30.47 -8.14
CA LEU A 704 15.83 -30.10 -6.75
C LEU A 704 17.00 -29.40 -6.05
N THR A 705 16.78 -28.22 -5.49
CA THR A 705 17.79 -27.53 -4.65
C THR A 705 17.26 -27.31 -3.25
N VAL A 706 17.99 -27.77 -2.24
CA VAL A 706 17.66 -27.57 -0.82
C VAL A 706 18.89 -26.99 -0.12
N THR A 707 18.80 -25.73 0.29
CA THR A 707 19.92 -25.01 0.92
C THR A 707 19.54 -24.32 2.21
N ASN A 708 20.48 -24.19 3.14
CA ASN A 708 20.30 -23.42 4.37
C ASN A 708 19.06 -23.82 5.21
N CYS A 709 18.54 -25.04 5.06
CA CYS A 709 17.32 -25.50 5.73
C CYS A 709 17.63 -26.36 6.96
N ASP A 710 16.72 -26.38 7.94
CA ASP A 710 16.80 -27.23 9.12
C ASP A 710 15.66 -28.27 9.12
N PHE A 711 16.01 -29.54 9.10
CA PHE A 711 15.08 -30.65 9.20
C PHE A 711 15.09 -31.18 10.64
N ILE A 712 13.92 -31.20 11.28
CA ILE A 712 13.77 -31.62 12.67
C ILE A 712 12.65 -32.66 12.78
N ASN A 713 13.01 -33.88 13.19
CA ASN A 713 12.02 -34.90 13.53
C ASN A 713 11.75 -34.89 15.04
N LYS A 714 10.58 -34.42 15.46
CA LYS A 714 10.11 -34.53 16.86
C LYS A 714 9.26 -35.79 17.09
N SER A 715 8.92 -36.53 16.03
CA SER A 715 8.16 -37.77 16.14
C SER A 715 9.04 -38.93 16.65
N LYS A 716 8.38 -40.05 17.01
CA LYS A 716 9.07 -41.33 17.29
C LYS A 716 9.13 -42.25 16.07
N LEU A 717 8.77 -41.74 14.89
CA LEU A 717 8.74 -42.51 13.66
C LEU A 717 10.16 -42.64 13.10
N SER A 718 10.41 -43.75 12.43
CA SER A 718 11.61 -43.94 11.60
C SER A 718 11.28 -43.44 10.20
N LEU A 719 11.84 -42.28 9.83
CA LEU A 719 11.59 -41.62 8.54
C LEU A 719 12.86 -40.96 7.96
N GLY A 720 12.83 -40.71 6.65
CA GLY A 720 13.84 -39.94 5.94
C GLY A 720 13.58 -38.43 6.03
N ALA A 721 14.60 -37.57 5.93
CA ALA A 721 14.36 -36.13 5.85
C ALA A 721 14.01 -35.71 4.41
N ILE A 722 14.82 -36.11 3.43
CA ILE A 722 14.63 -35.81 2.01
C ILE A 722 14.59 -37.10 1.20
N ALA A 723 13.58 -37.25 0.33
CA ALA A 723 13.55 -38.28 -0.70
C ALA A 723 13.66 -37.61 -2.08
N ALA A 724 14.86 -37.67 -2.67
CA ALA A 724 15.18 -37.07 -3.97
C ALA A 724 15.23 -38.15 -5.06
N ASN A 725 14.10 -38.39 -5.72
CA ASN A 725 13.99 -39.43 -6.77
C ASN A 725 14.00 -38.79 -8.16
N PHE A 726 14.92 -39.25 -9.04
CA PHE A 726 15.08 -38.84 -10.44
C PHE A 726 15.54 -37.38 -10.66
N GLY A 727 16.54 -37.15 -11.53
CA GLY A 727 17.01 -35.80 -11.94
C GLY A 727 18.33 -35.33 -11.32
N GLU A 728 18.67 -34.04 -11.52
CA GLU A 728 19.79 -33.35 -10.86
C GLU A 728 19.32 -32.76 -9.53
N TYR A 729 20.11 -32.85 -8.47
CA TYR A 729 19.75 -32.24 -7.20
C TYR A 729 20.95 -31.83 -6.35
N THR A 730 20.75 -30.74 -5.60
CA THR A 730 21.72 -30.15 -4.68
C THR A 730 21.13 -30.06 -3.28
N VAL A 731 21.79 -30.68 -2.29
CA VAL A 731 21.44 -30.58 -0.86
C VAL A 731 22.67 -30.04 -0.13
N LYS A 732 22.67 -28.74 0.17
CA LYS A 732 23.85 -28.07 0.70
C LYS A 732 23.59 -27.18 1.92
N ASN A 733 24.49 -27.21 2.90
CA ASN A 733 24.44 -26.35 4.10
C ASN A 733 23.12 -26.48 4.90
N ASN A 734 22.62 -27.71 5.05
CA ASN A 734 21.41 -28.00 5.83
C ASN A 734 21.74 -28.66 7.16
N THR A 735 20.82 -28.58 8.13
CA THR A 735 20.91 -29.31 9.41
C THR A 735 19.85 -30.42 9.44
N PHE A 736 20.20 -31.62 9.90
CA PHE A 736 19.29 -32.75 10.05
C PHE A 736 19.30 -33.28 11.48
N LYS A 737 18.12 -33.42 12.10
CA LYS A 737 18.00 -33.88 13.50
C LYS A 737 17.01 -35.02 13.68
N ASN A 738 17.45 -36.13 14.30
CA ASN A 738 16.64 -37.29 14.72
C ASN A 738 15.92 -38.05 13.59
N PHE A 739 16.49 -38.08 12.38
CA PHE A 739 15.97 -38.89 11.26
C PHE A 739 16.70 -40.22 11.14
N THR A 740 16.04 -41.27 10.61
CA THR A 740 16.74 -42.54 10.31
C THR A 740 17.62 -42.42 9.07
N THR A 741 17.20 -41.58 8.11
CA THR A 741 17.99 -41.24 6.93
C THR A 741 17.92 -39.74 6.65
N GLY A 742 19.06 -39.10 6.41
CA GLY A 742 19.09 -37.69 6.02
C GLY A 742 18.56 -37.52 4.60
N VAL A 743 19.38 -37.90 3.62
CA VAL A 743 19.02 -37.89 2.21
C VAL A 743 18.90 -39.31 1.69
N TRP A 744 17.73 -39.66 1.17
CA TRP A 744 17.48 -40.91 0.47
C TRP A 744 17.20 -40.65 -1.02
N SER A 745 17.78 -41.47 -1.90
CA SER A 745 17.58 -41.36 -3.33
C SER A 745 17.49 -42.72 -4.00
N PHE A 746 16.47 -42.89 -4.84
CA PHE A 746 16.24 -44.09 -5.64
C PHE A 746 16.08 -43.73 -7.13
N VAL A 747 16.94 -44.28 -7.99
CA VAL A 747 16.90 -44.05 -9.44
C VAL A 747 16.49 -45.33 -10.16
N ASP A 748 15.19 -45.58 -10.30
CA ASP A 748 14.68 -46.73 -11.06
C ASP A 748 14.44 -46.39 -12.54
N HIS A 749 15.27 -46.91 -13.45
CA HIS A 749 15.03 -46.84 -14.90
C HIS A 749 14.95 -45.43 -15.54
N GLY A 750 15.55 -44.40 -14.94
CA GLY A 750 15.68 -43.03 -15.50
C GLY A 750 17.09 -42.48 -15.36
N GLU A 751 17.52 -41.62 -16.29
CA GLU A 751 18.89 -41.06 -16.33
C GLU A 751 19.18 -40.24 -15.06
N ALA A 752 20.01 -40.74 -14.13
CA ALA A 752 20.55 -39.87 -13.07
C ALA A 752 21.40 -38.77 -13.73
N LYS A 753 21.23 -37.52 -13.30
CA LYS A 753 22.06 -36.35 -13.65
C LYS A 753 22.91 -35.96 -12.42
N ASN A 754 23.55 -34.80 -12.40
CA ASN A 754 24.50 -34.42 -11.33
C ASN A 754 23.83 -34.38 -9.95
N VAL A 755 24.47 -35.01 -8.96
CA VAL A 755 24.04 -35.03 -7.55
C VAL A 755 25.11 -34.36 -6.70
N VAL A 756 24.71 -33.39 -5.86
CA VAL A 756 25.61 -32.70 -4.93
C VAL A 756 25.00 -32.71 -3.53
N ILE A 757 25.68 -33.31 -2.56
CA ILE A 757 25.31 -33.30 -1.14
C ILE A 757 26.51 -32.81 -0.35
N SER A 758 26.52 -31.54 0.04
CA SER A 758 27.70 -30.96 0.71
C SER A 758 27.41 -30.11 1.93
N ASP A 759 28.40 -29.97 2.81
CA ASP A 759 28.38 -29.01 3.91
C ASP A 759 27.20 -29.18 4.89
N ASN A 760 26.54 -30.34 4.93
CA ASN A 760 25.40 -30.56 5.81
C ASN A 760 25.83 -31.04 7.20
N THR A 761 25.02 -30.74 8.21
CA THR A 761 25.26 -31.11 9.62
C THR A 761 24.19 -32.09 10.11
N TYR A 762 24.59 -33.16 10.77
CA TYR A 762 23.70 -34.23 11.21
C TYR A 762 23.81 -34.48 12.71
N GLU A 763 22.66 -34.61 13.39
CA GLU A 763 22.54 -34.92 14.82
C GLU A 763 21.47 -36.00 15.01
N GLY A 764 21.81 -37.13 15.61
CA GLY A 764 20.89 -38.25 15.81
C GLY A 764 20.42 -38.90 14.51
N VAL A 765 21.27 -38.89 13.47
CA VAL A 765 20.95 -39.47 12.15
C VAL A 765 21.82 -40.69 11.88
N GLU A 766 21.19 -41.83 11.64
CA GLU A 766 21.89 -43.11 11.42
C GLU A 766 22.51 -43.20 10.02
N ASN A 767 21.72 -42.94 8.97
CA ASN A 767 22.18 -42.98 7.58
C ASN A 767 22.16 -41.56 7.01
N LEU A 768 23.30 -40.88 6.94
CA LEU A 768 23.34 -39.50 6.48
C LEU A 768 22.85 -39.38 5.03
N VAL A 769 23.36 -40.27 4.19
CA VAL A 769 23.09 -40.32 2.76
C VAL A 769 22.91 -41.78 2.36
N ASN A 770 21.87 -42.09 1.60
CA ASN A 770 21.64 -43.40 1.03
C ASN A 770 21.18 -43.27 -0.43
N ILE A 771 22.10 -43.53 -1.36
CA ILE A 771 21.89 -43.36 -2.80
C ILE A 771 21.96 -44.70 -3.51
N TYR A 772 20.86 -45.05 -4.21
CA TYR A 772 20.80 -46.16 -5.14
C TYR A 772 20.73 -45.64 -6.58
N TYR A 773 21.69 -46.02 -7.41
CA TYR A 773 21.78 -45.60 -8.81
C TYR A 773 21.70 -46.78 -9.79
N GLY A 774 21.28 -46.53 -11.03
CA GLY A 774 21.24 -47.54 -12.11
C GLY A 774 21.75 -46.96 -13.43
N ALA A 775 22.52 -47.74 -14.21
CA ALA A 775 23.31 -47.22 -15.36
C ALA A 775 22.56 -46.27 -16.32
N PRO A 776 23.14 -45.12 -16.72
CA PRO A 776 22.48 -44.14 -17.57
C PRO A 776 22.44 -44.64 -19.03
N ALA A 777 21.35 -44.36 -19.74
CA ALA A 777 21.18 -44.82 -21.12
C ALA A 777 22.06 -44.04 -22.13
N ASN A 778 22.33 -42.74 -21.89
CA ASN A 778 23.26 -41.89 -22.65
C ASN A 778 23.61 -40.58 -21.88
N GLY A 779 24.67 -40.52 -21.07
CA GLY A 779 25.12 -39.26 -20.44
C GLY A 779 26.21 -39.41 -19.37
N THR A 780 27.00 -38.35 -19.16
CA THR A 780 27.92 -38.21 -18.01
C THR A 780 27.15 -37.70 -16.80
N ALA A 781 27.03 -38.51 -15.76
CA ALA A 781 26.45 -38.12 -14.48
C ALA A 781 27.47 -38.31 -13.36
N SER A 782 27.43 -37.41 -12.38
CA SER A 782 28.35 -37.39 -11.23
C SER A 782 27.60 -37.39 -9.91
N VAL A 783 28.17 -38.06 -8.90
CA VAL A 783 27.67 -38.02 -7.51
C VAL A 783 28.77 -37.42 -6.65
N THR A 784 28.48 -36.28 -6.02
CA THR A 784 29.40 -35.55 -5.15
C THR A 784 28.82 -35.49 -3.75
N VAL A 785 29.48 -36.09 -2.76
CA VAL A 785 29.10 -36.07 -1.34
C VAL A 785 30.28 -35.56 -0.52
N THR A 786 30.25 -34.30 -0.09
CA THR A 786 31.44 -33.67 0.53
C THR A 786 31.19 -32.91 1.82
N ASP A 787 32.13 -32.94 2.76
CA ASP A 787 32.16 -32.06 3.94
C ASP A 787 30.89 -32.17 4.84
N ASN A 788 30.24 -33.33 4.86
CA ASN A 788 29.11 -33.60 5.74
C ASN A 788 29.59 -33.94 7.16
N LYS A 789 29.06 -33.25 8.17
CA LYS A 789 29.53 -33.30 9.57
C LYS A 789 28.51 -33.95 10.49
N VAL A 790 28.99 -34.68 11.50
CA VAL A 790 28.16 -35.27 12.54
C VAL A 790 28.49 -34.60 13.86
N THR A 791 27.48 -34.13 14.59
CA THR A 791 27.68 -33.37 15.84
C THR A 791 27.53 -34.22 17.10
N ASP A 792 27.09 -35.47 16.96
CA ASP A 792 26.97 -36.42 18.06
C ASP A 792 28.00 -37.55 17.96
N ASP A 793 28.08 -38.39 19.00
CA ASP A 793 29.00 -39.54 19.04
C ASP A 793 28.44 -40.78 18.29
N GLY A 794 27.45 -40.60 17.40
CA GLY A 794 26.74 -41.69 16.73
C GLY A 794 27.53 -42.42 15.63
N GLU A 795 27.12 -43.66 15.34
CA GLU A 795 27.61 -44.42 14.17
C GLU A 795 26.87 -43.99 12.90
N ALA A 796 27.30 -42.87 12.31
CA ALA A 796 26.74 -42.33 11.08
C ALA A 796 27.32 -43.02 9.82
N LYS A 797 26.45 -43.32 8.86
CA LYS A 797 26.80 -44.02 7.61
C LYS A 797 26.41 -43.25 6.36
N ILE A 798 27.21 -43.36 5.32
CA ILE A 798 26.90 -42.92 3.94
C ILE A 798 26.92 -44.16 3.06
N TYR A 799 25.80 -44.50 2.43
CA TYR A 799 25.71 -45.60 1.47
C TYR A 799 25.58 -45.08 0.04
N VAL A 800 26.43 -45.60 -0.85
CA VAL A 800 26.38 -45.32 -2.30
C VAL A 800 26.56 -46.66 -3.04
N GLY A 801 25.54 -47.14 -3.76
CA GLY A 801 25.61 -48.44 -4.41
C GLY A 801 24.60 -48.68 -5.56
N ASP A 802 24.89 -49.68 -6.39
CA ASP A 802 24.01 -50.15 -7.48
C ASP A 802 22.91 -51.08 -6.93
N PHE A 803 21.67 -50.86 -7.36
CA PHE A 803 20.54 -51.70 -6.99
C PHE A 803 20.44 -52.94 -7.91
N GLY A 804 21.16 -54.00 -7.54
CA GLY A 804 20.81 -55.40 -7.80
C GLY A 804 20.07 -55.73 -9.10
N GLN A 805 20.65 -55.42 -10.28
CA GLN A 805 20.18 -55.99 -11.54
C GLN A 805 20.90 -57.32 -11.80
N THR A 806 20.12 -58.37 -12.01
CA THR A 806 20.58 -59.68 -12.45
C THR A 806 21.43 -59.56 -13.71
N LYS A 807 22.76 -59.74 -13.56
CA LYS A 807 23.73 -60.30 -14.51
C LYS A 807 23.28 -60.39 -15.98
N ALA A 808 22.94 -59.28 -16.62
CA ALA A 808 22.60 -59.26 -18.03
C ALA A 808 22.94 -57.89 -18.64
N THR A 809 24.08 -57.89 -19.33
CA THR A 809 24.62 -56.86 -20.23
C THR A 809 25.35 -55.69 -19.53
N PRO A 810 26.64 -55.45 -19.83
CA PRO A 810 27.38 -54.32 -19.28
C PRO A 810 26.84 -53.03 -19.89
N ALA A 811 26.11 -52.24 -19.11
CA ALA A 811 25.76 -50.88 -19.46
C ALA A 811 26.96 -49.97 -19.16
N THR A 812 27.25 -49.06 -20.07
CA THR A 812 28.35 -48.09 -20.02
C THR A 812 28.31 -47.22 -18.76
N ALA A 813 29.49 -46.99 -18.19
CA ALA A 813 29.74 -46.48 -16.85
C ALA A 813 29.33 -45.02 -16.57
N TYR A 814 29.00 -44.76 -15.30
CA TYR A 814 29.00 -43.42 -14.69
C TYR A 814 30.45 -42.92 -14.55
N ASN A 815 30.71 -41.62 -14.73
CA ASN A 815 32.08 -41.13 -14.97
C ASN A 815 32.70 -40.29 -13.81
N ASN A 816 32.04 -40.09 -12.66
CA ASN A 816 32.64 -39.33 -11.55
C ASN A 816 31.87 -39.47 -10.21
N VAL A 817 32.28 -40.37 -9.30
CA VAL A 817 31.83 -40.36 -7.90
C VAL A 817 32.89 -39.69 -7.03
N VAL A 818 32.54 -38.62 -6.32
CA VAL A 818 33.42 -37.86 -5.42
C VAL A 818 32.83 -37.87 -4.01
N ILE A 819 33.48 -38.56 -3.08
CA ILE A 819 33.06 -38.63 -1.67
C ILE A 819 34.23 -38.18 -0.80
N THR A 820 34.21 -36.95 -0.28
CA THR A 820 35.35 -36.39 0.46
C THR A 820 35.01 -35.60 1.71
N GLY A 821 35.82 -35.67 2.76
CA GLY A 821 35.68 -34.78 3.92
C GLY A 821 34.49 -35.09 4.85
N ASN A 822 33.87 -36.28 4.74
CA ASN A 822 32.67 -36.62 5.52
C ASN A 822 33.01 -37.30 6.85
N ASP A 823 32.33 -36.91 7.93
CA ASP A 823 32.44 -37.51 9.27
C ASP A 823 31.52 -38.73 9.44
N ALA A 824 31.53 -39.64 8.47
CA ALA A 824 30.73 -40.86 8.48
C ALA A 824 31.49 -42.05 7.90
N GLU A 825 31.10 -43.26 8.30
CA GLU A 825 31.53 -44.49 7.65
C GLU A 825 30.91 -44.55 6.24
N ILE A 826 31.75 -44.66 5.22
CA ILE A 826 31.31 -44.79 3.83
C ILE A 826 31.15 -46.27 3.50
N ILE A 827 29.97 -46.67 3.06
CA ILE A 827 29.66 -48.02 2.58
C ILE A 827 29.42 -47.93 1.08
N LEU A 828 30.26 -48.61 0.30
CA LEU A 828 30.10 -48.68 -1.15
C LEU A 828 29.62 -50.07 -1.58
N GLY A 829 28.50 -50.14 -2.32
CA GLY A 829 27.88 -51.39 -2.79
C GLY A 829 28.53 -51.99 -4.05
N ASN A 830 28.25 -53.27 -4.36
CA ASN A 830 28.85 -54.05 -5.46
C ASN A 830 29.13 -53.26 -6.78
N TYR A 831 30.42 -53.16 -7.16
CA TYR A 831 30.87 -52.58 -8.43
C TYR A 831 31.25 -53.66 -9.45
N ALA A 832 30.94 -53.43 -10.73
CA ALA A 832 31.57 -54.13 -11.83
C ALA A 832 32.97 -53.52 -12.09
N GLU A 833 34.00 -54.36 -11.99
CA GLU A 833 35.43 -54.03 -11.74
C GLU A 833 36.21 -53.13 -12.73
N ASP A 834 35.67 -52.57 -13.82
CA ASP A 834 36.55 -52.16 -14.94
C ASP A 834 36.43 -50.73 -15.52
N SER A 835 35.72 -49.76 -14.92
CA SER A 835 35.60 -48.42 -15.56
C SER A 835 35.11 -47.24 -14.69
N PHE A 836 35.88 -46.78 -13.70
CA PHE A 836 35.50 -45.59 -12.89
C PHE A 836 36.69 -44.67 -12.56
N ASN A 837 36.43 -43.36 -12.46
CA ASN A 837 37.38 -42.30 -12.09
C ASN A 837 36.97 -41.70 -10.73
N ASP A 838 36.76 -42.56 -9.73
CA ASP A 838 36.17 -42.17 -8.45
C ASP A 838 37.20 -41.62 -7.47
N THR A 839 36.78 -40.68 -6.63
CA THR A 839 37.56 -40.08 -5.56
C THR A 839 36.86 -40.31 -4.23
N VAL A 840 37.45 -41.12 -3.34
CA VAL A 840 36.93 -41.38 -1.99
C VAL A 840 38.04 -41.16 -0.97
N GLU A 841 38.13 -39.97 -0.40
CA GLU A 841 39.29 -39.52 0.41
C GLU A 841 38.85 -38.67 1.60
N ASN A 842 39.66 -38.58 2.66
CA ASN A 842 39.39 -37.71 3.83
C ASN A 842 38.04 -37.98 4.55
N ASN A 843 37.52 -39.22 4.52
CA ASN A 843 36.32 -39.63 5.25
C ASN A 843 36.68 -40.41 6.53
N LYS A 844 35.74 -40.54 7.48
CA LYS A 844 35.96 -41.24 8.77
C LYS A 844 36.45 -42.69 8.60
N SER A 845 35.81 -43.46 7.72
CA SER A 845 36.25 -44.80 7.29
C SER A 845 35.54 -45.22 6.00
N VAL A 846 36.08 -46.20 5.27
CA VAL A 846 35.48 -46.72 4.02
C VAL A 846 35.40 -48.24 4.10
N VAL A 847 34.21 -48.80 3.85
CA VAL A 847 33.89 -50.21 3.85
C VAL A 847 33.24 -50.58 2.51
N TYR A 848 33.72 -51.67 1.91
CA TYR A 848 33.15 -52.22 0.69
C TYR A 848 32.22 -53.37 1.05
N ASP A 849 30.93 -53.23 0.71
CA ASP A 849 29.91 -54.24 0.97
C ASP A 849 29.89 -55.27 -0.17
N TYR A 850 30.78 -56.26 -0.08
CA TYR A 850 30.81 -57.40 -0.99
C TYR A 850 29.93 -58.54 -0.46
N GLU A 851 28.62 -58.50 -0.75
CA GLU A 851 27.79 -59.69 -0.62
C GLU A 851 28.11 -60.70 -1.74
N ASN A 852 29.16 -61.50 -1.57
CA ASN A 852 29.38 -62.67 -2.43
C ASN A 852 30.07 -63.82 -1.68
N GLU A 853 29.28 -64.76 -1.14
CA GLU A 853 29.78 -65.99 -0.50
C GLU A 853 30.70 -66.84 -1.41
N ASP A 854 30.71 -66.61 -2.74
CA ASP A 854 31.60 -67.29 -3.67
C ASP A 854 33.06 -66.80 -3.61
N VAL A 855 33.32 -65.59 -3.11
CA VAL A 855 34.70 -65.05 -2.99
C VAL A 855 35.40 -65.64 -1.75
N LEU A 856 34.68 -65.79 -0.63
CA LEU A 856 35.19 -66.44 0.58
C LEU A 856 35.47 -67.94 0.38
N ARG A 857 34.63 -68.67 -0.39
CA ARG A 857 34.84 -70.09 -0.68
C ARG A 857 36.04 -70.40 -1.58
N ASN A 858 36.37 -69.50 -2.50
CA ASN A 858 37.52 -69.67 -3.40
C ASN A 858 38.85 -69.34 -2.71
N LEU A 859 38.84 -68.50 -1.67
CA LEU A 859 40.01 -68.18 -0.86
C LEU A 859 40.36 -69.29 0.14
N GLU A 860 39.37 -69.96 0.74
CA GLU A 860 39.60 -71.12 1.64
C GLU A 860 40.15 -72.36 0.92
N GLN A 861 39.75 -72.63 -0.34
CA GLN A 861 40.27 -73.76 -1.13
C GLN A 861 41.72 -73.54 -1.62
N ALA A 862 42.22 -72.30 -1.59
CA ALA A 862 43.58 -71.96 -1.99
C ALA A 862 44.62 -72.06 -0.84
N GLY A 863 44.18 -72.32 0.40
CA GLY A 863 45.06 -72.64 1.53
C GLY A 863 45.85 -71.45 2.10
N VAL A 864 45.27 -70.25 2.12
CA VAL A 864 45.91 -69.02 2.62
C VAL A 864 45.66 -68.84 4.13
N PRO A 865 46.67 -68.60 4.98
CA PRO A 865 46.47 -68.38 6.42
C PRO A 865 45.94 -66.97 6.72
N GLU A 866 45.08 -66.83 7.74
CA GLU A 866 44.57 -65.54 8.23
C GLU A 866 45.69 -64.56 8.58
N GLY A 867 45.66 -63.37 7.96
CA GLY A 867 46.45 -62.22 8.39
C GLY A 867 47.01 -61.31 7.30
N GLU A 868 47.04 -61.72 6.03
CA GLU A 868 47.56 -60.88 4.93
C GLU A 868 46.70 -61.10 3.67
N VAL A 869 45.99 -60.08 3.20
CA VAL A 869 45.14 -60.15 2.00
C VAL A 869 45.87 -59.57 0.78
N TYR A 870 45.74 -60.30 -0.33
CA TYR A 870 46.43 -60.17 -1.61
C TYR A 870 45.61 -59.48 -2.72
N VAL A 871 46.39 -58.99 -3.69
CA VAL A 871 46.22 -58.49 -5.06
C VAL A 871 45.17 -59.18 -5.97
N GLY A 872 44.48 -58.38 -6.79
CA GLY A 872 43.84 -58.78 -8.06
C GLY A 872 44.49 -58.11 -9.29
N TYR A 873 44.53 -58.81 -10.44
CA TYR A 873 45.21 -58.39 -11.68
C TYR A 873 44.27 -57.70 -12.68
N GLY A 874 44.66 -56.51 -13.15
CA GLY A 874 44.19 -55.90 -14.40
C GLY A 874 45.39 -55.42 -15.22
N SER A 875 45.37 -55.65 -16.53
CA SER A 875 46.47 -55.37 -17.45
C SER A 875 46.82 -53.89 -17.51
N ASP A 876 48.12 -53.59 -17.40
CA ASP A 876 48.76 -52.29 -17.63
C ASP A 876 48.68 -51.27 -16.47
N SER A 877 49.23 -51.61 -15.30
CA SER A 877 50.20 -50.77 -14.55
C SER A 877 50.59 -51.45 -13.23
N GLN A 878 51.89 -51.57 -12.96
CA GLN A 878 52.40 -52.04 -11.67
C GLN A 878 52.22 -50.96 -10.61
N ILE A 879 51.50 -51.26 -9.52
CA ILE A 879 51.62 -50.50 -8.26
C ILE A 879 52.08 -51.46 -7.15
N VAL A 880 53.23 -51.13 -6.57
CA VAL A 880 53.80 -51.76 -5.38
C VAL A 880 53.48 -50.87 -4.20
N PHE A 881 52.82 -51.37 -3.16
CA PHE A 881 52.86 -50.72 -1.84
C PHE A 881 53.78 -51.53 -0.92
N LYS A 882 54.83 -50.86 -0.46
CA LYS A 882 55.63 -51.28 0.68
C LYS A 882 55.22 -50.37 1.84
N VAL A 883 54.63 -50.95 2.88
CA VAL A 883 54.38 -50.19 4.12
C VAL A 883 55.73 -49.97 4.82
N VAL A 884 56.10 -48.69 4.92
CA VAL A 884 57.06 -48.17 5.90
C VAL A 884 56.49 -46.83 6.34
N ASP A 885 56.36 -46.63 7.66
CA ASP A 885 55.86 -45.43 8.37
C ASP A 885 55.73 -44.14 7.54
N GLY A 886 54.52 -43.56 7.48
CA GLY A 886 54.31 -42.17 7.04
C GLY A 886 53.43 -42.02 5.78
N ILE A 887 52.38 -41.23 5.92
CA ILE A 887 51.43 -40.83 4.87
C ILE A 887 52.21 -40.16 3.71
N VAL A 888 51.95 -40.59 2.47
CA VAL A 888 52.51 -39.96 1.25
C VAL A 888 51.40 -39.15 0.59
N TYR A 889 51.45 -37.83 0.73
CA TYR A 889 50.64 -36.90 -0.05
C TYR A 889 51.27 -36.69 -1.44
N GLY A 890 50.44 -36.48 -2.47
CA GLY A 890 50.90 -36.01 -3.79
C GLY A 890 51.55 -34.64 -3.67
N ALA A 891 52.65 -34.42 -4.36
CA ALA A 891 53.29 -33.12 -4.38
C ALA A 891 52.70 -32.23 -5.49
N ALA A 892 52.30 -31.01 -5.12
CA ALA A 892 51.62 -30.09 -6.02
C ALA A 892 52.42 -29.80 -7.29
N LYS A 893 51.76 -29.89 -8.45
CA LYS A 893 52.28 -29.40 -9.75
C LYS A 893 51.60 -28.12 -10.24
N PHE A 894 50.51 -27.75 -9.57
CA PHE A 894 49.71 -26.56 -9.82
C PHE A 894 49.51 -25.84 -8.51
N LEU A 895 49.73 -24.53 -8.51
CA LEU A 895 49.42 -23.65 -7.39
C LEU A 895 48.54 -22.52 -7.91
N LYS A 896 47.64 -22.01 -7.07
CA LYS A 896 46.78 -20.87 -7.35
C LYS A 896 47.01 -19.78 -6.32
N VAL A 897 47.01 -18.51 -6.75
CA VAL A 897 47.00 -17.37 -5.84
C VAL A 897 45.56 -16.92 -5.61
N GLU A 898 45.12 -16.89 -4.35
CA GLU A 898 43.76 -16.48 -3.96
C GLU A 898 43.80 -15.31 -2.97
N PHE A 899 42.75 -14.48 -2.96
CA PHE A 899 42.57 -13.39 -1.99
C PHE A 899 41.35 -13.66 -1.11
N GLU A 900 41.51 -13.59 0.21
CA GLU A 900 40.43 -13.85 1.17
C GLU A 900 40.32 -12.68 2.16
N LYS A 901 39.12 -12.16 2.42
CA LYS A 901 38.94 -11.01 3.32
C LYS A 901 39.38 -11.34 4.74
N ALA A 902 40.05 -10.41 5.42
CA ALA A 902 40.56 -10.58 6.77
C ALA A 902 40.06 -9.48 7.70
N ASP A 903 39.62 -9.85 8.91
CA ASP A 903 39.10 -8.92 9.91
C ASP A 903 40.20 -8.23 10.74
N THR A 904 41.39 -8.85 10.85
CA THR A 904 42.51 -8.31 11.64
C THR A 904 43.86 -8.47 10.96
N ASP A 905 44.77 -7.52 11.20
CA ASP A 905 46.17 -7.64 10.79
C ASP A 905 46.95 -8.67 11.64
N ALA A 906 48.18 -8.99 11.23
CA ALA A 906 49.07 -9.91 11.96
C ALA A 906 49.43 -9.48 13.40
N ALA A 907 49.12 -8.25 13.81
CA ALA A 907 49.28 -7.76 15.17
C ALA A 907 47.98 -7.83 16.00
N GLY A 908 46.87 -8.26 15.38
CA GLY A 908 45.54 -8.34 16.00
C GLY A 908 44.80 -6.99 16.05
N ASN A 909 45.23 -6.01 15.25
CA ASN A 909 44.48 -4.76 15.12
C ASN A 909 43.31 -4.98 14.15
N ASP A 910 42.14 -4.46 14.54
CA ASP A 910 40.94 -4.43 13.70
C ASP A 910 41.18 -3.61 12.42
N THR A 911 40.45 -3.95 11.37
CA THR A 911 40.40 -3.15 10.13
C THR A 911 39.94 -1.72 10.44
N ASP A 912 40.75 -0.74 10.04
CA ASP A 912 40.40 0.69 10.12
C ASP A 912 39.18 0.94 9.22
N GLU A 913 38.25 1.79 9.66
CA GLU A 913 37.02 2.14 8.90
C GLU A 913 37.32 2.68 7.48
N ASN A 914 38.56 3.09 7.22
CA ASN A 914 39.04 3.60 5.93
C ASN A 914 40.03 2.66 5.20
N ALA A 915 40.07 1.37 5.56
CA ALA A 915 40.95 0.40 4.93
C ALA A 915 40.33 -1.01 4.86
N ASP A 916 40.45 -1.65 3.69
CA ASP A 916 40.14 -3.08 3.56
C ASP A 916 41.42 -3.92 3.69
N LEU A 917 41.28 -5.13 4.21
CA LEU A 917 42.37 -6.09 4.42
C LEU A 917 42.01 -7.46 3.84
N TYR A 918 42.94 -8.06 3.08
CA TYR A 918 42.78 -9.40 2.51
C TYR A 918 44.05 -10.24 2.70
N ASN A 919 43.90 -11.48 3.11
CA ASN A 919 44.93 -12.51 3.07
C ASN A 919 45.28 -12.85 1.61
N ILE A 920 46.57 -13.07 1.36
CA ILE A 920 47.12 -13.54 0.09
C ILE A 920 47.51 -15.00 0.32
N ASN A 921 46.77 -15.92 -0.31
CA ASN A 921 46.92 -17.34 -0.12
C ASN A 921 47.55 -17.98 -1.36
N ILE A 922 48.49 -18.91 -1.16
CA ILE A 922 48.92 -19.85 -2.20
C ILE A 922 48.26 -21.19 -1.88
N LYS A 923 47.45 -21.68 -2.81
CA LYS A 923 46.65 -22.89 -2.67
C LYS A 923 47.10 -23.96 -3.66
N ALA A 924 47.25 -25.19 -3.20
CA ALA A 924 47.38 -26.37 -4.04
C ALA A 924 45.99 -26.98 -4.30
N ASN A 925 45.88 -27.85 -5.30
CA ASN A 925 44.65 -28.63 -5.52
C ASN A 925 44.34 -29.49 -4.27
N ASP A 926 43.06 -29.78 -4.02
CA ASP A 926 42.51 -30.32 -2.75
C ASP A 926 43.14 -31.63 -2.22
N LYS A 927 44.00 -32.28 -3.00
CA LYS A 927 44.70 -33.54 -2.66
C LYS A 927 46.22 -33.43 -2.60
N ASP A 928 46.78 -32.32 -3.08
CA ASP A 928 48.21 -32.09 -3.18
C ASP A 928 48.70 -31.19 -2.04
N MET A 929 49.90 -31.44 -1.54
CA MET A 929 50.53 -30.57 -0.55
C MET A 929 51.61 -29.69 -1.17
N ILE A 930 51.68 -28.44 -0.71
CA ILE A 930 52.82 -27.57 -0.97
C ILE A 930 53.97 -28.05 -0.10
N ASN A 931 54.99 -28.67 -0.72
CA ASN A 931 56.09 -29.24 0.04
C ASN A 931 57.12 -28.17 0.45
N ARG A 932 56.92 -27.56 1.63
CA ARG A 932 57.75 -26.49 2.18
C ARG A 932 57.91 -25.32 1.22
N LEU A 933 56.94 -24.40 1.24
CA LEU A 933 57.01 -23.15 0.49
C LEU A 933 58.21 -22.34 1.00
N ASN A 934 59.17 -22.08 0.11
CA ASN A 934 60.42 -21.41 0.42
C ASN A 934 60.29 -19.89 0.23
N SER A 935 59.71 -19.49 -0.90
CA SER A 935 59.47 -18.10 -1.25
C SER A 935 58.39 -17.94 -2.32
N ALA A 936 57.84 -16.73 -2.43
CA ALA A 936 57.04 -16.30 -3.56
C ALA A 936 57.49 -14.90 -4.00
N ASP A 937 57.44 -14.62 -5.29
CA ASP A 937 57.73 -13.33 -5.90
C ASP A 937 56.52 -12.96 -6.74
N LEU A 938 55.78 -11.92 -6.33
CA LEU A 938 54.53 -11.53 -6.97
C LEU A 938 54.50 -10.01 -7.21
N GLN A 939 54.03 -9.63 -8.39
CA GLN A 939 53.72 -8.25 -8.74
C GLN A 939 52.21 -8.04 -8.79
N PHE A 940 51.75 -6.97 -8.16
CA PHE A 940 50.35 -6.63 -8.01
C PHE A 940 49.98 -5.39 -8.82
N VAL A 941 48.71 -5.30 -9.20
CA VAL A 941 48.13 -4.12 -9.84
C VAL A 941 46.84 -3.73 -9.13
N LEU A 942 46.77 -2.46 -8.73
CA LEU A 942 45.56 -1.81 -8.26
C LEU A 942 45.01 -0.92 -9.39
N THR A 943 43.78 -1.17 -9.81
CA THR A 943 43.08 -0.35 -10.80
C THR A 943 42.00 0.48 -10.10
N GLN A 944 42.14 1.80 -10.12
CA GLN A 944 41.13 2.71 -9.59
C GLN A 944 39.98 2.82 -10.59
N VAL A 945 38.78 2.49 -10.16
CA VAL A 945 37.54 2.70 -10.94
C VAL A 945 37.00 4.10 -10.65
N HIS A 946 36.98 4.50 -9.38
CA HIS A 946 36.57 5.83 -8.92
C HIS A 946 37.25 6.18 -7.58
N GLY A 947 37.58 7.44 -7.32
CA GLY A 947 38.23 7.87 -6.06
C GLY A 947 39.76 7.74 -6.06
N LYS A 948 40.36 7.58 -4.88
CA LYS A 948 41.81 7.50 -4.68
C LYS A 948 42.14 6.42 -3.65
N ASN A 949 42.53 5.25 -4.14
CA ASN A 949 42.97 4.11 -3.32
C ASN A 949 44.47 3.85 -3.52
N ASP A 950 45.15 3.41 -2.47
CA ASP A 950 46.54 2.96 -2.47
C ASP A 950 46.63 1.63 -1.71
N PHE A 951 47.68 0.84 -1.93
CA PHE A 951 47.83 -0.45 -1.25
C PHE A 951 49.22 -0.64 -0.65
N GLU A 952 49.28 -1.44 0.40
CA GLU A 952 50.51 -1.94 0.98
C GLU A 952 50.37 -3.44 1.27
N ILE A 953 51.41 -4.21 0.95
CA ILE A 953 51.51 -5.61 1.34
C ILE A 953 52.25 -5.72 2.68
N ILE A 954 51.63 -6.38 3.65
CA ILE A 954 52.14 -6.63 4.99
C ILE A 954 52.31 -8.14 5.24
N ALA A 955 53.13 -8.49 6.23
CA ALA A 955 53.30 -9.88 6.64
C ALA A 955 52.04 -10.40 7.33
N SER A 956 51.62 -11.63 7.02
CA SER A 956 50.46 -12.32 7.60
C SER A 956 50.70 -12.81 9.03
N ASN A 957 51.97 -13.01 9.41
CA ASN A 957 52.38 -13.41 10.75
C ASN A 957 53.87 -13.09 10.97
N LYS A 958 54.40 -13.43 12.15
CA LYS A 958 55.82 -13.23 12.50
C LYS A 958 56.77 -14.21 11.81
N GLU A 959 56.27 -15.20 11.09
CA GLU A 959 57.06 -16.27 10.46
C GLU A 959 57.46 -15.88 9.03
N VAL A 960 56.62 -15.16 8.30
CA VAL A 960 56.89 -14.67 6.92
C VAL A 960 57.62 -13.33 6.90
N ALA A 961 58.64 -13.21 6.05
CA ALA A 961 59.28 -11.93 5.73
C ALA A 961 58.78 -11.40 4.37
N VAL A 962 58.23 -10.19 4.34
CA VAL A 962 57.70 -9.52 3.15
C VAL A 962 58.59 -8.33 2.80
N ASN A 963 59.19 -8.32 1.61
CA ASN A 963 60.11 -7.28 1.17
C ASN A 963 59.67 -6.70 -0.20
N PRO A 964 59.44 -5.38 -0.33
CA PRO A 964 59.25 -4.76 -1.64
C PRO A 964 60.56 -4.80 -2.45
N VAL A 965 60.47 -5.19 -3.71
CA VAL A 965 61.64 -5.40 -4.60
C VAL A 965 62.18 -4.08 -5.18
N ASP A 966 61.32 -3.07 -5.30
CA ASP A 966 61.68 -1.75 -5.81
C ASP A 966 61.00 -0.60 -5.06
N ASN A 967 61.36 0.64 -5.41
CA ASN A 967 60.78 1.85 -4.81
C ASN A 967 59.32 2.11 -5.20
N SER A 968 58.78 1.37 -6.18
CA SER A 968 57.39 1.53 -6.64
C SER A 968 56.40 0.71 -5.80
N LYS A 969 56.89 -0.20 -4.94
CA LYS A 969 56.07 -0.99 -4.00
C LYS A 969 54.93 -1.77 -4.68
N VAL A 970 55.10 -2.20 -5.92
CA VAL A 970 54.11 -3.05 -6.61
C VAL A 970 54.54 -4.51 -6.71
N ARG A 971 55.83 -4.81 -6.54
CA ARG A 971 56.39 -6.16 -6.55
C ARG A 971 57.00 -6.51 -5.19
N TYR A 972 56.64 -7.68 -4.68
CA TYR A 972 57.03 -8.14 -3.35
C TYR A 972 57.60 -9.55 -3.38
N GLU A 973 58.66 -9.75 -2.61
CA GLU A 973 59.18 -11.07 -2.30
C GLU A 973 58.75 -11.48 -0.89
N PHE A 974 58.20 -12.69 -0.80
CA PHE A 974 57.76 -13.36 0.41
C PHE A 974 58.76 -14.48 0.72
N HIS A 975 59.37 -14.48 1.89
CA HIS A 975 60.38 -15.47 2.28
C HIS A 975 59.96 -16.20 3.55
N TYR A 976 59.91 -17.52 3.46
CA TYR A 976 59.64 -18.44 4.58
C TYR A 976 60.93 -19.02 5.18
N ASN A 977 62.03 -19.01 4.43
CA ASN A 977 63.29 -19.62 4.84
C ASN A 977 64.18 -18.71 5.72
N GLY A 978 64.67 -19.26 6.83
CA GLY A 978 65.66 -18.62 7.71
C GLY A 978 65.34 -18.64 9.21
N LYS A 979 64.15 -19.12 9.61
CA LYS A 979 63.75 -19.26 11.02
C LYS A 979 63.63 -20.73 11.40
N THR A 980 64.36 -21.16 12.42
CA THR A 980 64.28 -22.53 12.98
C THR A 980 62.93 -22.73 13.67
N GLY A 981 62.14 -23.72 13.23
CA GLY A 981 60.91 -24.14 13.90
C GLY A 981 59.58 -23.78 13.23
N VAL A 982 59.58 -23.30 11.98
CA VAL A 982 58.35 -23.06 11.20
C VAL A 982 57.70 -24.41 10.89
N THR A 983 56.42 -24.57 11.24
CA THR A 983 55.63 -25.82 11.06
C THR A 983 54.46 -25.67 10.09
N THR A 984 54.26 -24.47 9.57
CA THR A 984 53.11 -24.02 8.74
C THR A 984 53.49 -23.81 7.26
N ASP A 985 54.74 -24.09 6.87
CA ASP A 985 55.24 -23.94 5.50
C ASP A 985 54.86 -25.11 4.57
N THR A 986 54.14 -26.11 5.10
CA THR A 986 53.68 -27.30 4.39
C THR A 986 52.20 -27.52 4.66
N ASP A 987 51.37 -27.16 3.70
CA ASP A 987 49.92 -27.30 3.77
C ASP A 987 49.33 -27.30 2.34
N THR A 988 48.03 -27.53 2.24
CA THR A 988 47.21 -27.34 1.03
C THR A 988 46.96 -25.85 0.73
N ILE A 989 46.92 -25.00 1.78
CA ILE A 989 46.76 -23.54 1.66
C ILE A 989 47.79 -22.86 2.58
N ILE A 990 48.58 -21.95 2.03
CA ILE A 990 49.59 -21.20 2.77
C ILE A 990 49.37 -19.69 2.58
N THR A 991 49.07 -18.98 3.68
CA THR A 991 48.90 -17.51 3.67
C THR A 991 50.24 -16.77 3.70
N ILE A 992 50.66 -16.25 2.55
CA ILE A 992 51.96 -15.60 2.34
C ILE A 992 52.03 -14.15 2.79
N GLY A 993 50.90 -13.46 2.93
CA GLY A 993 50.87 -12.07 3.35
C GLY A 993 49.45 -11.54 3.42
N GLN A 994 49.31 -10.26 3.68
CA GLN A 994 48.04 -9.55 3.59
C GLN A 994 48.21 -8.30 2.73
N VAL A 995 47.22 -7.98 1.90
CA VAL A 995 47.11 -6.69 1.24
C VAL A 995 46.19 -5.79 2.06
N LYS A 996 46.71 -4.63 2.45
CA LYS A 996 45.95 -3.54 3.06
C LYS A 996 45.70 -2.47 2.01
N VAL A 997 44.45 -2.28 1.61
CA VAL A 997 44.04 -1.22 0.68
C VAL A 997 43.48 -0.06 1.50
N THR A 998 44.00 1.14 1.27
CA THR A 998 43.64 2.36 1.99
C THR A 998 43.14 3.44 1.02
N GLY A 999 42.42 4.43 1.53
CA GLY A 999 41.87 5.52 0.72
C GLY A 999 40.36 5.39 0.56
N TYR A 1000 39.79 5.94 -0.50
CA TYR A 1000 38.34 5.97 -0.71
C TYR A 1000 37.97 5.83 -2.18
N GLY A 1001 36.77 5.32 -2.43
CA GLY A 1001 36.27 5.03 -3.76
C GLY A 1001 36.37 3.54 -4.13
N THR A 1002 36.13 3.26 -5.40
CA THR A 1002 35.98 1.90 -5.94
C THR A 1002 37.27 1.45 -6.63
N TYR A 1003 37.75 0.25 -6.30
CA TYR A 1003 38.99 -0.30 -6.84
C TYR A 1003 38.87 -1.77 -7.24
N ASN A 1004 39.79 -2.20 -8.10
CA ASN A 1004 40.08 -3.60 -8.39
C ASN A 1004 41.53 -3.88 -8.00
N PHE A 1005 41.81 -5.08 -7.48
CA PHE A 1005 43.16 -5.50 -7.09
C PHE A 1005 43.43 -6.94 -7.54
N LYS A 1006 44.60 -7.20 -8.13
CA LYS A 1006 44.99 -8.54 -8.58
C LYS A 1006 46.51 -8.69 -8.69
N VAL A 1007 46.97 -9.93 -8.88
CA VAL A 1007 48.32 -10.20 -9.40
C VAL A 1007 48.37 -9.83 -10.89
N ASP A 1008 49.43 -9.14 -11.32
CA ASP A 1008 49.60 -8.75 -12.73
C ASP A 1008 50.06 -9.94 -13.57
N GLY A 1009 49.09 -10.56 -14.28
CA GLY A 1009 49.32 -11.68 -15.19
C GLY A 1009 50.28 -11.41 -16.35
N ASN A 1010 50.60 -10.15 -16.66
CA ASN A 1010 51.54 -9.82 -17.74
C ASN A 1010 53.01 -9.88 -17.31
N VAL A 1011 53.28 -10.20 -16.04
CA VAL A 1011 54.61 -10.17 -15.44
C VAL A 1011 55.18 -11.58 -15.37
N THR A 1012 56.19 -11.84 -16.20
CA THR A 1012 56.87 -13.15 -16.27
C THR A 1012 57.77 -13.45 -15.07
N THR A 1013 57.93 -12.49 -14.14
CA THR A 1013 58.73 -12.68 -12.93
C THR A 1013 57.93 -13.22 -11.76
N ASN A 1014 56.61 -13.36 -11.89
CA ASN A 1014 55.78 -14.00 -10.86
C ASN A 1014 56.21 -15.45 -10.72
N ALA A 1015 56.55 -15.88 -9.51
CA ALA A 1015 56.99 -17.26 -9.26
C ALA A 1015 56.81 -17.66 -7.80
N ALA A 1016 56.52 -18.93 -7.54
CA ALA A 1016 56.59 -19.53 -6.22
C ALA A 1016 57.65 -20.65 -6.21
N HIS A 1017 58.37 -20.78 -5.11
CA HIS A 1017 59.45 -21.76 -4.96
C HIS A 1017 59.18 -22.65 -3.75
N SER A 1018 59.33 -23.96 -3.94
CA SER A 1018 59.12 -24.97 -2.88
C SER A 1018 60.38 -25.83 -2.72
N THR A 1019 60.38 -26.74 -1.75
CA THR A 1019 61.53 -27.64 -1.54
C THR A 1019 61.41 -28.89 -2.39
N LYS A 1020 62.49 -29.20 -3.12
CA LYS A 1020 62.63 -30.45 -3.86
C LYS A 1020 62.83 -31.64 -2.92
N MET A 1021 62.03 -32.70 -3.08
CA MET A 1021 62.18 -33.98 -2.38
C MET A 1021 62.04 -35.16 -3.34
N GLU A 1022 62.42 -36.38 -2.96
CA GLU A 1022 62.32 -37.56 -3.84
C GLU A 1022 60.89 -37.82 -4.36
N ASN A 1023 59.87 -37.42 -3.60
CA ASN A 1023 58.46 -37.51 -3.97
C ASN A 1023 57.85 -36.18 -4.49
N ASN A 1024 58.65 -35.10 -4.54
CA ASN A 1024 58.26 -33.79 -5.10
C ASN A 1024 59.30 -33.30 -6.11
N ILE A 1025 59.01 -33.46 -7.39
CA ILE A 1025 59.94 -33.16 -8.47
C ILE A 1025 59.93 -31.67 -8.84
N VAL A 1026 58.88 -30.91 -8.46
CA VAL A 1026 58.69 -29.50 -8.81
C VAL A 1026 59.15 -28.60 -7.66
N ASP A 1027 60.09 -27.69 -7.95
CA ASP A 1027 60.63 -26.72 -6.99
C ASP A 1027 60.41 -25.27 -7.43
N THR A 1028 59.84 -25.03 -8.62
CA THR A 1028 59.51 -23.70 -9.14
C THR A 1028 58.18 -23.71 -9.89
N PHE A 1029 57.27 -22.82 -9.53
CA PHE A 1029 55.97 -22.61 -10.17
C PHE A 1029 55.96 -21.23 -10.81
N ILE A 1030 55.60 -21.15 -12.09
CA ILE A 1030 55.49 -19.88 -12.82
C ILE A 1030 54.17 -19.85 -13.59
N PRO A 1031 53.64 -18.65 -13.94
CA PRO A 1031 52.45 -18.53 -14.78
C PRO A 1031 52.62 -19.25 -16.12
N ASP A 1032 51.61 -20.00 -16.53
CA ASP A 1032 51.60 -20.84 -17.73
C ASP A 1032 52.78 -21.85 -17.75
N GLY A 1033 53.06 -22.46 -16.60
CA GLY A 1033 54.19 -23.36 -16.41
C GLY A 1033 54.09 -24.62 -17.28
N ASP A 1034 55.11 -24.88 -18.10
CA ASP A 1034 55.17 -26.09 -18.92
C ASP A 1034 55.50 -27.32 -18.05
N LEU A 1035 54.47 -28.11 -17.76
CA LEU A 1035 54.55 -29.32 -16.95
C LEU A 1035 55.43 -30.43 -17.57
N THR A 1036 55.87 -30.27 -18.83
CA THR A 1036 56.81 -31.18 -19.49
C THR A 1036 58.27 -30.85 -19.17
N VAL A 1037 58.56 -29.66 -18.64
CA VAL A 1037 59.90 -29.24 -18.21
C VAL A 1037 60.17 -29.76 -16.81
N ALA A 1038 61.32 -30.42 -16.64
CA ALA A 1038 61.70 -31.00 -15.35
C ALA A 1038 61.82 -29.90 -14.26
N ASN A 1039 61.15 -30.15 -13.14
CA ASN A 1039 61.09 -29.30 -11.95
C ASN A 1039 60.27 -28.00 -12.08
N GLN A 1040 59.45 -27.88 -13.13
CA GLN A 1040 58.55 -26.75 -13.33
C GLN A 1040 57.10 -27.14 -13.07
N GLY A 1041 56.37 -26.26 -12.37
CA GLY A 1041 54.92 -26.34 -12.16
C GLY A 1041 54.24 -25.06 -12.63
N ASP A 1042 52.92 -25.10 -12.63
CA ASP A 1042 52.08 -23.97 -13.05
C ASP A 1042 51.60 -23.16 -11.85
N LEU A 1043 51.63 -21.83 -11.99
CA LEU A 1043 51.11 -20.89 -11.01
C LEU A 1043 49.94 -20.12 -11.63
N ASP A 1044 48.74 -20.56 -11.32
CA ASP A 1044 47.51 -19.90 -11.76
C ASP A 1044 47.32 -18.58 -11.02
N ILE A 1045 47.29 -17.51 -11.81
CA ILE A 1045 47.05 -16.12 -11.40
C ILE A 1045 45.94 -15.49 -12.25
N SER A 1046 45.18 -16.29 -12.98
CA SER A 1046 44.33 -15.85 -14.08
C SER A 1046 42.93 -15.38 -13.66
N ASP A 1047 42.37 -15.93 -12.57
CA ASP A 1047 40.95 -15.73 -12.24
C ASP A 1047 40.67 -15.03 -10.88
N ASP A 1048 41.55 -15.13 -9.89
CA ASP A 1048 41.27 -14.56 -8.56
C ASP A 1048 41.65 -13.08 -8.46
N THR A 1049 40.62 -12.24 -8.45
CA THR A 1049 40.74 -10.78 -8.41
C THR A 1049 39.76 -10.20 -7.41
N ILE A 1050 40.20 -9.19 -6.66
CA ILE A 1050 39.30 -8.35 -5.86
C ILE A 1050 38.65 -7.36 -6.83
N THR A 1051 37.34 -7.41 -7.01
CA THR A 1051 36.62 -6.62 -8.01
C THR A 1051 35.53 -5.73 -7.42
N ASN A 1052 35.49 -4.47 -7.86
CA ASN A 1052 34.48 -3.46 -7.54
C ASN A 1052 34.23 -3.27 -6.04
N VAL A 1053 35.30 -3.32 -5.24
CA VAL A 1053 35.21 -3.05 -3.80
C VAL A 1053 35.24 -1.55 -3.58
N THR A 1054 34.30 -1.04 -2.77
CA THR A 1054 34.14 0.38 -2.47
C THR A 1054 34.47 0.66 -1.01
N ILE A 1055 35.46 1.54 -0.77
CA ILE A 1055 35.72 2.14 0.54
C ILE A 1055 34.98 3.49 0.59
N ALA A 1056 34.13 3.69 1.59
CA ALA A 1056 33.33 4.91 1.73
C ALA A 1056 34.22 6.16 1.78
N VAL A 1057 33.74 7.27 1.19
CA VAL A 1057 34.45 8.56 1.29
C VAL A 1057 34.23 9.10 2.70
N PRO A 1058 35.29 9.49 3.44
CA PRO A 1058 35.14 10.04 4.78
C PRO A 1058 34.32 11.34 4.74
N ALA A 1059 33.47 11.55 5.75
CA ALA A 1059 32.72 12.80 5.94
C ALA A 1059 33.42 13.74 6.95
N ARG A 1060 33.04 15.03 6.96
CA ARG A 1060 33.53 16.07 7.88
C ARG A 1060 32.41 16.94 8.41
N ASP A 1061 32.67 17.52 9.58
CA ASP A 1061 31.74 18.40 10.25
C ASP A 1061 31.82 19.82 9.69
N LEU A 1062 30.65 20.38 9.34
CA LEU A 1062 30.51 21.77 8.97
C LEU A 1062 29.64 22.49 10.00
N THR A 1063 30.27 23.42 10.74
CA THR A 1063 29.57 24.33 11.64
C THR A 1063 29.25 25.64 10.92
N ILE A 1064 27.98 26.04 10.87
CA ILE A 1064 27.53 27.31 10.28
C ILE A 1064 26.98 28.18 11.42
N LYS A 1065 27.64 29.29 11.68
CA LYS A 1065 27.21 30.30 12.64
C LYS A 1065 26.54 31.47 11.93
N VAL A 1066 25.35 31.84 12.39
CA VAL A 1066 24.59 32.98 11.92
C VAL A 1066 24.40 33.92 13.10
N ASP A 1067 25.25 34.95 13.15
CA ASP A 1067 25.35 35.88 14.28
C ASP A 1067 24.50 37.15 14.05
N PHE A 1068 23.96 37.70 15.13
CA PHE A 1068 23.27 38.99 15.14
C PHE A 1068 24.00 39.94 16.11
N PRO A 1069 24.98 40.74 15.65
CA PRO A 1069 25.77 41.63 16.50
C PRO A 1069 24.95 42.63 17.34
N ASN A 1070 23.72 42.91 16.88
CA ASN A 1070 22.69 43.57 17.67
C ASN A 1070 21.66 42.51 18.05
N SER A 1071 21.43 42.32 19.36
CA SER A 1071 20.57 41.25 19.86
C SER A 1071 19.17 41.32 19.24
N VAL A 1072 18.78 40.21 18.63
CA VAL A 1072 17.45 39.94 18.09
C VAL A 1072 16.68 39.11 19.11
N VAL A 1073 15.41 39.42 19.35
CA VAL A 1073 14.58 38.64 20.27
C VAL A 1073 14.10 37.37 19.55
N LYS A 1074 14.12 36.24 20.26
CA LYS A 1074 13.53 34.98 19.76
C LYS A 1074 12.02 35.19 19.61
N ASN A 1075 11.54 35.07 18.38
CA ASN A 1075 10.12 35.19 18.02
C ASN A 1075 9.63 33.88 17.37
N ASP A 1076 8.32 33.75 17.18
CA ASP A 1076 7.68 32.58 16.57
C ASP A 1076 8.25 32.22 15.18
N ALA A 1077 8.26 30.93 14.85
CA ALA A 1077 8.80 30.37 13.61
C ALA A 1077 8.26 31.03 12.33
N GLU A 1078 6.97 31.31 12.34
CA GLU A 1078 6.23 31.93 11.23
C GLU A 1078 6.70 33.36 10.94
N TYR A 1079 7.36 33.98 11.93
CA TYR A 1079 7.92 35.32 11.85
C TYR A 1079 9.34 35.35 11.24
N GLN A 1080 10.05 34.22 11.31
CA GLN A 1080 11.44 34.08 10.89
C GLN A 1080 11.54 33.43 9.51
N ASP A 1081 11.38 34.22 8.46
CA ASP A 1081 11.61 33.78 7.07
C ASP A 1081 13.11 33.81 6.72
N MET A 1082 13.95 33.15 7.52
CA MET A 1082 15.38 32.98 7.24
C MET A 1082 15.72 31.51 7.01
N THR A 1083 16.48 31.24 5.96
CA THR A 1083 16.90 29.90 5.55
C THR A 1083 18.40 29.82 5.36
N VAL A 1084 18.96 28.68 5.78
CA VAL A 1084 20.32 28.24 5.46
C VAL A 1084 20.21 27.04 4.55
N VAL A 1085 20.82 27.12 3.37
CA VAL A 1085 20.84 26.04 2.38
C VAL A 1085 22.27 25.63 2.12
N VAL A 1086 22.58 24.34 2.28
CA VAL A 1086 23.85 23.74 1.87
C VAL A 1086 23.62 22.90 0.61
N SER A 1087 24.38 23.22 -0.44
CA SER A 1087 24.17 22.68 -1.79
C SER A 1087 25.50 22.35 -2.47
N GLY A 1088 25.47 21.48 -3.48
CA GLY A 1088 26.64 21.08 -4.25
C GLY A 1088 27.45 19.95 -3.62
N GLY A 1089 28.68 19.75 -4.12
CA GLY A 1089 29.49 18.58 -3.76
C GLY A 1089 28.92 17.29 -4.36
N ASP A 1090 28.73 16.30 -3.50
CA ASP A 1090 28.12 14.99 -3.78
C ASP A 1090 26.72 14.83 -3.15
N LEU A 1091 26.09 15.92 -2.70
CA LEU A 1091 24.72 15.89 -2.22
C LEU A 1091 23.74 15.67 -3.38
N ASP A 1092 22.90 14.63 -3.27
CA ASP A 1092 21.82 14.37 -4.24
C ASP A 1092 20.70 15.42 -4.18
N LYS A 1093 20.54 16.07 -3.02
CA LYS A 1093 19.56 17.14 -2.76
C LYS A 1093 20.13 18.18 -1.80
N ASP A 1094 19.69 19.42 -1.94
CA ASP A 1094 20.08 20.52 -1.07
C ASP A 1094 19.58 20.30 0.37
N ILE A 1095 20.44 20.58 1.36
CA ILE A 1095 20.08 20.56 2.78
C ILE A 1095 19.53 21.95 3.16
N GLU A 1096 18.22 22.06 3.30
CA GLU A 1096 17.52 23.30 3.65
C GLU A 1096 17.14 23.33 5.14
N ILE A 1097 17.55 24.40 5.84
CA ILE A 1097 17.38 24.59 7.28
C ILE A 1097 16.69 25.93 7.51
N LYS A 1098 15.49 25.91 8.10
CA LYS A 1098 14.75 27.13 8.48
C LYS A 1098 15.18 27.59 9.88
N LEU A 1099 15.46 28.87 10.02
CA LEU A 1099 15.83 29.48 11.30
C LEU A 1099 14.57 30.00 12.01
N GLY A 1100 14.50 29.86 13.34
CA GLY A 1100 13.39 30.38 14.15
C GLY A 1100 12.28 29.37 14.49
N ASP A 1101 12.39 28.12 14.02
CA ASP A 1101 11.46 27.05 14.40
C ASP A 1101 11.54 26.74 15.92
N THR A 1102 10.40 26.70 16.59
CA THR A 1102 10.30 26.55 18.06
C THR A 1102 10.58 25.12 18.53
N ASP A 1103 10.54 24.13 17.64
CA ASP A 1103 10.83 22.72 17.92
C ASP A 1103 12.32 22.34 17.84
N LEU A 1104 13.21 23.32 17.60
CA LEU A 1104 14.64 23.08 17.39
C LEU A 1104 15.49 22.99 18.67
N ASP A 1105 14.90 22.87 19.87
CA ASP A 1105 15.68 22.72 21.10
C ASP A 1105 16.27 21.29 21.22
N VAL A 1106 17.54 21.16 20.82
CA VAL A 1106 18.55 20.17 21.26
C VAL A 1106 18.29 18.67 20.94
N ALA A 1107 17.53 18.34 19.90
CA ALA A 1107 17.40 16.95 19.42
C ALA A 1107 17.76 16.79 17.95
N LEU A 1108 18.45 15.69 17.61
CA LEU A 1108 18.88 15.34 16.24
C LEU A 1108 17.66 15.18 15.33
N THR A 1109 17.31 16.21 14.57
CA THR A 1109 16.23 16.15 13.58
C THR A 1109 16.77 15.45 12.32
N TYR A 1110 16.21 14.29 11.99
CA TYR A 1110 16.51 13.59 10.75
C TYR A 1110 15.70 14.21 9.61
N ASN A 1111 16.38 14.68 8.54
CA ASN A 1111 15.69 15.20 7.37
C ASN A 1111 15.41 14.06 6.38
N GLU A 1112 14.18 13.54 6.39
CA GLU A 1112 13.70 12.48 5.50
C GLU A 1112 13.86 12.80 4.01
N LYS A 1113 14.06 14.07 3.61
CA LYS A 1113 14.24 14.45 2.21
C LYS A 1113 15.66 14.34 1.71
N ALA A 1114 16.68 14.35 2.58
CA ALA A 1114 18.10 14.42 2.20
C ALA A 1114 19.02 13.40 2.88
N ASP A 1115 18.50 12.56 3.79
CA ASP A 1115 19.27 11.52 4.50
C ASP A 1115 20.48 12.09 5.29
N ALA A 1116 20.30 13.26 5.93
CA ALA A 1116 21.38 14.01 6.59
C ALA A 1116 21.02 14.38 8.04
N LYS A 1117 21.99 14.22 8.96
CA LYS A 1117 21.89 14.62 10.38
C LYS A 1117 22.42 16.04 10.57
N TYR A 1118 21.61 16.93 11.13
CA TYR A 1118 22.08 18.24 11.60
C TYR A 1118 21.50 18.59 12.97
N THR A 1119 22.15 19.52 13.66
CA THR A 1119 21.64 20.15 14.89
C THR A 1119 21.61 21.67 14.71
N VAL A 1120 20.68 22.33 15.38
CA VAL A 1120 20.55 23.80 15.39
C VAL A 1120 20.45 24.25 16.85
N ASP A 1121 21.43 25.01 17.31
CA ASP A 1121 21.45 25.61 18.63
C ASP A 1121 21.19 27.12 18.54
N VAL A 1122 20.30 27.64 19.37
CA VAL A 1122 20.07 29.09 19.51
C VAL A 1122 21.01 29.64 20.60
N GLU A 1123 21.90 30.55 20.23
CA GLU A 1123 22.84 31.19 21.15
C GLU A 1123 22.14 32.20 22.08
N THR A 1124 22.69 32.42 23.28
CA THR A 1124 22.07 33.27 24.33
C THR A 1124 21.89 34.74 23.95
N ASP A 1125 22.53 35.18 22.88
CA ASP A 1125 22.47 36.53 22.32
C ASP A 1125 21.49 36.67 21.13
N GLY A 1126 20.88 35.56 20.69
CA GLY A 1126 19.93 35.49 19.57
C GLY A 1126 20.50 34.91 18.27
N GLY A 1127 21.77 34.49 18.24
CA GLY A 1127 22.41 33.81 17.10
C GLY A 1127 21.96 32.35 16.88
N TYR A 1128 22.31 31.78 15.72
CA TYR A 1128 22.12 30.35 15.44
C TYR A 1128 23.46 29.67 15.16
N THR A 1129 23.69 28.50 15.75
CA THR A 1129 24.76 27.57 15.39
C THR A 1129 24.15 26.32 14.78
N ILE A 1130 24.52 26.00 13.54
CA ILE A 1130 24.08 24.80 12.84
C ILE A 1130 25.29 23.88 12.72
N LEU A 1131 25.16 22.61 13.10
CA LEU A 1131 26.21 21.61 12.92
C LEU A 1131 25.69 20.49 12.01
N LEU A 1132 26.30 20.36 10.84
CA LEU A 1132 26.17 19.21 9.95
C LEU A 1132 27.29 18.23 10.33
N SER A 1133 26.94 17.11 10.97
CA SER A 1133 27.93 16.18 11.51
C SER A 1133 27.97 14.86 10.74
N ASP A 1134 29.17 14.48 10.29
CA ASP A 1134 29.42 13.29 9.45
C ASP A 1134 28.57 13.21 8.16
N VAL A 1135 28.19 14.37 7.58
CA VAL A 1135 27.34 14.43 6.38
C VAL A 1135 28.13 14.75 5.10
N LEU A 1136 29.16 15.60 5.17
CA LEU A 1136 29.78 16.19 3.98
C LEU A 1136 31.10 15.48 3.63
N ALA A 1137 31.16 14.81 2.49
CA ALA A 1137 32.36 14.14 2.00
C ALA A 1137 33.56 15.09 1.85
N VAL A 1138 34.74 14.58 2.23
CA VAL A 1138 36.02 15.29 2.16
C VAL A 1138 36.39 15.67 0.72
N ASN A 1139 37.05 16.81 0.55
CA ASN A 1139 37.54 17.41 -0.70
C ASN A 1139 36.46 17.87 -1.69
N ASN A 1140 35.18 17.76 -1.34
CA ASN A 1140 34.09 18.35 -2.12
C ASN A 1140 33.86 19.82 -1.74
N ALA A 1141 33.39 20.59 -2.71
CA ALA A 1141 33.05 21.99 -2.54
C ALA A 1141 31.54 22.15 -2.38
N TYR A 1142 31.11 22.71 -1.27
CA TYR A 1142 29.71 22.96 -0.93
C TYR A 1142 29.47 24.46 -0.84
N THR A 1143 28.31 24.91 -1.31
CA THR A 1143 27.88 26.30 -1.20
C THR A 1143 26.85 26.42 -0.08
N VAL A 1144 27.20 27.22 0.93
CA VAL A 1144 26.29 27.65 1.99
C VAL A 1144 25.65 28.96 1.57
N THR A 1145 24.32 28.95 1.49
CA THR A 1145 23.49 30.12 1.18
C THR A 1145 22.67 30.50 2.39
N VAL A 1146 22.79 31.73 2.86
CA VAL A 1146 21.95 32.30 3.93
C VAL A 1146 21.05 33.35 3.30
N SER A 1147 19.73 33.25 3.48
CA SER A 1147 18.77 34.17 2.86
C SER A 1147 17.54 34.41 3.73
N GLY A 1148 16.86 35.54 3.54
CA GLY A 1148 15.58 35.80 4.17
C GLY A 1148 14.91 37.12 3.79
N ALA A 1149 13.62 37.27 4.12
CA ALA A 1149 12.87 38.47 3.77
C ALA A 1149 13.39 39.73 4.49
N GLY A 1150 13.80 40.74 3.69
CA GLY A 1150 14.41 41.99 4.19
C GLY A 1150 15.93 41.94 4.33
N TYR A 1151 16.56 40.81 3.97
CA TYR A 1151 18.01 40.61 4.06
C TYR A 1151 18.61 40.29 2.68
N ARG A 1152 19.88 40.63 2.48
CA ARG A 1152 20.65 40.15 1.32
C ARG A 1152 20.89 38.66 1.40
N THR A 1153 21.01 38.00 0.25
CA THR A 1153 21.47 36.62 0.19
C THR A 1153 23.00 36.56 0.30
N ALA A 1154 23.53 35.94 1.36
CA ALA A 1154 24.94 35.60 1.43
C ALA A 1154 25.18 34.21 0.83
N ARG A 1155 26.27 34.06 0.06
CA ARG A 1155 26.72 32.79 -0.48
C ARG A 1155 28.21 32.63 -0.22
N TYR A 1156 28.62 31.48 0.31
CA TYR A 1156 30.03 31.14 0.45
C TYR A 1156 30.25 29.68 0.05
N THR A 1157 31.24 29.45 -0.83
CA THR A 1157 31.65 28.09 -1.21
C THR A 1157 32.84 27.67 -0.37
N VAL A 1158 32.67 26.61 0.40
CA VAL A 1158 33.68 25.98 1.25
C VAL A 1158 34.07 24.62 0.67
N THR A 1159 35.36 24.29 0.72
CA THR A 1159 35.84 22.94 0.38
C THR A 1159 36.16 22.20 1.67
N MET A 1160 35.53 21.05 1.89
CA MET A 1160 35.65 20.30 3.14
C MET A 1160 36.94 19.48 3.19
N THR A 1161 38.06 20.09 3.55
CA THR A 1161 39.35 19.37 3.70
C THR A 1161 39.58 18.82 5.11
N GLU A 1162 38.87 19.39 6.08
CA GLU A 1162 38.90 19.14 7.52
C GLU A 1162 37.57 19.69 8.08
N ASP A 1163 37.32 19.57 9.38
CA ASP A 1163 36.14 20.19 9.98
C ASP A 1163 36.23 21.72 9.86
N LYS A 1164 35.15 22.36 9.41
CA LYS A 1164 35.14 23.79 9.09
C LYS A 1164 34.07 24.52 9.89
N THR A 1165 34.36 25.80 10.19
CA THR A 1165 33.38 26.73 10.73
C THR A 1165 33.22 27.90 9.77
N LEU A 1166 31.99 28.11 9.31
CA LEU A 1166 31.58 29.32 8.61
C LEU A 1166 30.83 30.25 9.56
N ARG A 1167 31.07 31.55 9.41
CA ARG A 1167 30.41 32.60 10.20
C ARG A 1167 29.80 33.64 9.27
N PHE A 1168 28.51 33.86 9.42
CA PHE A 1168 27.73 34.88 8.74
C PHE A 1168 27.15 35.83 9.80
N TRP A 1169 26.99 37.11 9.48
CA TRP A 1169 26.48 38.10 10.43
C TRP A 1169 25.61 39.14 9.74
N ASN A 1170 24.59 39.64 10.45
CA ASN A 1170 23.81 40.77 9.97
C ASN A 1170 24.53 42.11 10.24
N ASN A 1171 24.38 43.06 9.32
CA ASN A 1171 25.01 44.40 9.34
C ASN A 1171 26.53 44.45 9.11
N VAL A 1172 27.03 45.68 8.96
CA VAL A 1172 28.45 45.99 8.79
C VAL A 1172 29.16 45.87 10.15
N MET A 1173 30.28 45.15 10.18
CA MET A 1173 31.15 45.08 11.36
C MET A 1173 32.18 46.22 11.34
N ASP A 1174 32.54 46.74 12.52
CA ASP A 1174 33.57 47.77 12.68
C ASP A 1174 34.95 47.28 12.23
N GLU A 1175 35.23 45.99 12.44
CA GLU A 1175 36.45 45.31 12.00
C GLU A 1175 36.10 44.10 11.13
N ALA A 1176 36.85 43.91 10.04
CA ALA A 1176 36.61 42.82 9.10
C ALA A 1176 36.75 41.45 9.76
N GLN A 1177 35.73 40.60 9.59
CA GLN A 1177 35.65 39.24 10.12
C GLN A 1177 35.85 38.21 9.00
N PHE A 1178 36.15 36.97 9.37
CA PHE A 1178 36.32 35.87 8.42
C PHE A 1178 35.00 35.14 8.20
N VAL A 1179 34.61 34.93 6.94
CA VAL A 1179 33.47 34.07 6.62
C VAL A 1179 33.83 32.60 6.86
N GLU A 1180 35.06 32.18 6.53
CA GLU A 1180 35.60 30.87 6.87
C GLU A 1180 36.69 31.06 7.93
N ILE A 1181 36.45 30.56 9.15
CA ILE A 1181 37.36 30.76 10.28
C ILE A 1181 38.73 30.15 9.96
N GLY A 1182 39.78 30.96 10.11
CA GLY A 1182 41.17 30.56 9.79
C GLY A 1182 41.62 30.84 8.35
N LYS A 1183 40.75 31.38 7.48
CA LYS A 1183 41.09 31.70 6.08
C LYS A 1183 41.14 33.20 5.82
N GLU A 1184 42.37 33.74 5.76
CA GLU A 1184 42.60 35.19 5.61
C GLU A 1184 41.95 35.82 4.38
N SER A 1185 41.85 35.10 3.27
CA SER A 1185 41.22 35.60 2.04
C SER A 1185 39.70 35.75 2.15
N SER A 1186 39.05 35.18 3.18
CA SER A 1186 37.62 35.31 3.43
C SER A 1186 37.24 36.55 4.25
N LYS A 1187 38.22 37.40 4.57
CA LYS A 1187 38.04 38.56 5.45
C LYS A 1187 37.22 39.67 4.79
N VAL A 1188 36.05 39.96 5.33
CA VAL A 1188 35.11 40.99 4.83
C VAL A 1188 34.45 41.75 5.99
N ASN A 1189 33.99 42.97 5.74
CA ASN A 1189 33.23 43.75 6.73
C ASN A 1189 31.72 43.43 6.72
N VAL A 1190 31.23 42.73 5.68
CA VAL A 1190 29.81 42.55 5.37
C VAL A 1190 29.59 41.17 4.76
N THR A 1191 28.54 40.45 5.19
CA THR A 1191 28.06 39.21 4.56
C THR A 1191 26.62 39.36 4.04
N TYR A 1192 25.61 39.23 4.90
CA TYR A 1192 24.20 39.49 4.56
C TYR A 1192 23.69 40.73 5.32
N LEU A 1193 23.37 41.80 4.60
CA LEU A 1193 22.87 43.04 5.22
C LEU A 1193 21.39 42.93 5.51
N ALA A 1194 20.99 43.25 6.73
CA ALA A 1194 19.61 43.61 7.04
C ALA A 1194 19.30 44.95 6.37
N GLY A 1195 18.15 45.05 5.70
CA GLY A 1195 17.67 46.31 5.12
C GLY A 1195 17.84 46.46 3.62
N ASP A 1196 18.25 45.44 2.86
CA ASP A 1196 18.14 45.46 1.39
C ASP A 1196 16.75 45.00 0.98
N ILE A 1197 15.78 45.88 1.20
CA ILE A 1197 14.36 45.59 1.05
C ILE A 1197 13.99 45.48 -0.42
N VAL A 1198 14.61 46.30 -1.26
CA VAL A 1198 14.36 46.31 -2.71
C VAL A 1198 15.16 45.27 -3.48
N LYS A 1199 16.07 44.55 -2.81
CA LYS A 1199 16.91 43.47 -3.34
C LYS A 1199 17.79 43.91 -4.52
N ASP A 1200 18.33 45.13 -4.47
CA ASP A 1200 19.18 45.70 -5.53
C ASP A 1200 20.69 45.62 -5.22
N ASN A 1201 21.07 44.98 -4.10
CA ASN A 1201 22.44 44.88 -3.58
C ASN A 1201 23.06 46.23 -3.18
N VAL A 1202 22.26 47.29 -2.96
CA VAL A 1202 22.75 48.60 -2.50
C VAL A 1202 21.81 49.19 -1.45
N ILE A 1203 22.24 49.31 -0.19
CA ILE A 1203 21.40 49.94 0.84
C ILE A 1203 21.31 51.43 0.58
N ASN A 1204 20.12 51.92 0.24
CA ASN A 1204 19.95 53.28 -0.20
C ASN A 1204 18.62 53.92 0.27
N ILE A 1205 18.29 55.07 -0.32
CA ILE A 1205 17.10 55.85 0.02
C ILE A 1205 15.80 55.07 -0.19
N TYR A 1206 15.76 54.14 -1.14
CA TYR A 1206 14.57 53.32 -1.41
C TYR A 1206 14.31 52.34 -0.28
N ASP A 1207 15.34 51.70 0.26
CA ASP A 1207 15.22 50.79 1.40
C ASP A 1207 14.76 51.53 2.67
N LEU A 1208 15.39 52.68 2.94
CA LEU A 1208 15.00 53.51 4.09
C LEU A 1208 13.59 54.03 3.95
N SER A 1209 13.18 54.46 2.75
CA SER A 1209 11.81 54.86 2.49
C SER A 1209 10.84 53.71 2.71
N ALA A 1210 11.23 52.49 2.34
CA ALA A 1210 10.41 51.30 2.50
C ALA A 1210 10.17 50.96 3.98
N VAL A 1211 11.20 51.02 4.83
CA VAL A 1211 11.06 50.81 6.29
C VAL A 1211 10.26 51.95 6.95
N VAL A 1212 10.59 53.21 6.64
CA VAL A 1212 9.91 54.38 7.24
C VAL A 1212 8.43 54.47 6.85
N SER A 1213 8.05 53.97 5.67
CA SER A 1213 6.64 53.97 5.22
C SER A 1213 5.71 53.17 6.13
N TYR A 1214 6.26 52.24 6.91
CA TYR A 1214 5.51 51.38 7.82
C TYR A 1214 5.87 51.60 9.30
N PHE A 1215 6.57 52.69 9.62
CA PHE A 1215 6.95 53.06 10.98
C PHE A 1215 5.74 53.14 11.92
N GLY A 1216 5.84 52.48 13.07
CA GLY A 1216 4.79 52.36 14.08
C GLY A 1216 3.79 51.22 13.83
N SER A 1217 3.98 50.43 12.77
CA SER A 1217 3.15 49.24 12.51
C SER A 1217 3.66 48.06 13.33
N THR A 1218 2.74 47.26 13.87
CA THR A 1218 3.05 45.98 14.50
C THR A 1218 3.13 44.88 13.44
N SER A 1219 4.20 44.11 13.46
CA SER A 1219 4.42 42.96 12.59
C SER A 1219 4.05 41.68 13.35
N THR A 1220 2.78 41.31 13.35
CA THR A 1220 2.32 40.02 13.87
C THR A 1220 2.44 38.91 12.82
N VAL A 1221 2.19 37.68 13.26
CA VAL A 1221 2.41 36.38 12.62
C VAL A 1221 1.92 36.24 11.14
N GLU A 1222 0.93 37.02 10.67
CA GLU A 1222 0.39 36.92 9.29
C GLU A 1222 1.00 37.89 8.24
N ASN A 1223 2.14 38.52 8.48
CA ASN A 1223 2.34 39.87 7.94
C ASN A 1223 3.33 40.04 6.76
N LYS A 1224 2.81 40.54 5.63
CA LYS A 1224 3.53 41.20 4.51
C LYS A 1224 4.55 42.28 4.93
N TYR A 1225 4.49 42.72 6.19
CA TYR A 1225 5.38 43.72 6.76
C TYR A 1225 6.60 43.16 7.51
N ALA A 1226 6.73 41.84 7.67
CA ALA A 1226 7.87 41.22 8.36
C ALA A 1226 9.22 41.62 7.76
N LYS A 1227 9.32 41.78 6.43
CA LYS A 1227 10.54 42.24 5.76
C LYS A 1227 11.01 43.64 6.18
N TYR A 1228 10.18 44.45 6.83
CA TYR A 1228 10.51 45.81 7.26
C TYR A 1228 10.89 45.90 8.75
N ASP A 1229 10.61 44.87 9.56
CA ASP A 1229 11.09 44.74 10.93
C ASP A 1229 12.43 43.96 10.91
N LEU A 1230 13.53 44.69 10.87
CA LEU A 1230 14.88 44.18 10.67
C LEU A 1230 15.55 43.67 11.94
N ASN A 1231 15.08 44.11 13.11
CA ASN A 1231 15.58 43.63 14.40
C ASN A 1231 14.71 42.51 14.98
N ARG A 1232 13.61 42.17 14.29
CA ARG A 1232 12.64 41.15 14.65
C ARG A 1232 12.17 41.31 16.08
N ASP A 1233 11.70 42.49 16.48
CA ASP A 1233 11.08 42.70 17.80
C ASP A 1233 9.54 42.83 17.76
N GLY A 1234 8.95 42.61 16.57
CA GLY A 1234 7.50 42.61 16.32
C GLY A 1234 6.91 43.99 16.07
N ILE A 1235 7.75 45.04 16.05
CA ILE A 1235 7.32 46.43 15.88
C ILE A 1235 8.29 47.15 14.94
N ILE A 1236 7.77 47.74 13.85
CA ILE A 1236 8.60 48.55 12.97
C ILE A 1236 8.82 49.91 13.64
N ASP A 1237 10.02 50.15 14.16
CA ASP A 1237 10.33 51.34 14.96
C ASP A 1237 11.67 52.01 14.59
N SER A 1238 12.15 52.89 15.47
CA SER A 1238 13.41 53.61 15.26
C SER A 1238 14.65 52.73 15.17
N LYS A 1239 14.60 51.51 15.72
CA LYS A 1239 15.69 50.54 15.63
C LYS A 1239 15.80 50.02 14.20
N ASP A 1240 14.72 49.63 13.53
CA ASP A 1240 14.78 49.16 12.14
C ASP A 1240 15.35 50.21 11.20
N VAL A 1241 14.94 51.47 11.41
CA VAL A 1241 15.51 52.61 10.70
C VAL A 1241 17.01 52.72 10.95
N ALA A 1242 17.48 52.49 12.19
CA ALA A 1242 18.90 52.48 12.51
C ALA A 1242 19.65 51.34 11.82
N TYR A 1243 19.07 50.14 11.69
CA TYR A 1243 19.67 49.02 10.96
C TYR A 1243 19.95 49.35 9.49
N VAL A 1244 18.99 50.00 8.80
CA VAL A 1244 19.20 50.49 7.43
C VAL A 1244 20.31 51.54 7.36
N LEU A 1245 20.34 52.47 8.33
CA LEU A 1245 21.30 53.57 8.34
C LEU A 1245 22.75 53.14 8.65
N VAL A 1246 22.95 52.14 9.52
CA VAL A 1246 24.29 51.58 9.83
C VAL A 1246 24.91 50.92 8.61
N SER A 1247 24.07 50.35 7.74
CA SER A 1247 24.48 49.67 6.51
C SER A 1247 24.41 50.56 5.26
N TRP A 1248 24.15 51.86 5.41
CA TRP A 1248 23.91 52.78 4.31
C TRP A 1248 25.10 52.90 3.33
N GLY A 1249 24.82 52.75 2.03
CA GLY A 1249 25.82 52.84 0.97
C GLY A 1249 26.74 51.62 0.84
N LYS A 1250 26.37 50.49 1.45
CA LYS A 1250 27.06 49.20 1.36
C LYS A 1250 26.36 48.23 0.42
#